data_AF-A0A024G6T2-F1
#
_entry.id   AF-A0A024G6T2-F1
#
_cell.length_a   1.000
_cell.length_b   1.000
_cell.length_c   1.000
_cell.angle_alpha   90.00
_cell.angle_beta   90.00
_cell.angle_gamma   90.00
#
_symmetry.space_group_name_H-M   'P 1'
#
loop_
_entity.id
_entity.type
_entity.pdbx_description
1 polymer ?
#
loop_
_entity_poly.entity_id
_entity_poly.type
_entity_poly.pdbx_seq_one_letter_code
_entity_poly.pdbx_strand_id
1 'polypeptide(L)'
;MAGTRLEIVASFIAFALALAPFAWNIIQVERVEITYDRIESLYRQWIESNITQNSTQSIVIVYSNEAQLHSDTQAHAFLIGHKENSLQWIFRHGKKEFNGNSARIEAMRQYYREIASSAPVNSFHIFFVCDEKSTDSTVFVGTERYAWTSSCSMQQTDGLLESISRLVDEHVQFDAVEDIKSTHRARRSHRYRLDFTLLKLDGMDTWHWDLNRLLTEHLDPVLSKMTALAEFTVEQHVFNFANIVKDVTPRFDGRYYVIDSDDLKKFKTANDFLSTSVLDDREIKLHFMAALPAQIYSPLVIQSNKDTNEPYATSFQIPAWGGVLILNRNALLNGTLHEKAFESKRIFSLFVTILRQLMGLPHFQRRQLKERELNHPITLQFLPATRTGVCDWELDRVMYQLFHRHVHAAITTLHSIATLVSDMPQMSVPQRVQTRLLQSISLLEPIVNHHLKENLQTDLAHAREAAALADAAYFDSSMIRQLYFPQEHMLGVFAPLLAPMILPLLLGFVREWKRFIEKTMTSEGEKKSLRPASYVKVEDVTPGTHGHNLVLRIVSVTPLEAKKRQDGNAPRMAEAVVGDETGIVTLTARNEQIDSLKEGSDIVIRNCNADVYNGYLRLNVTRWGKITPYPDGVASTPKPPTEIKMENDFSAIEYELVTVEGSEEED
;
A
#
# COMPACT_ATOMS: atom_id res chain seq x y z
N MET A 1 19.92 -51.44 7.38
CA MET A 1 19.68 -50.82 8.70
C MET A 1 18.23 -50.38 8.76
N ALA A 2 17.35 -51.22 9.31
CA ALA A 2 15.96 -50.85 9.57
C ALA A 2 15.92 -50.14 10.92
N GLY A 3 15.76 -48.81 10.91
CA GLY A 3 15.55 -48.05 12.13
C GLY A 3 14.31 -48.55 12.88
N THR A 4 14.33 -48.47 14.21
CA THR A 4 13.17 -48.90 15.02
C THR A 4 11.92 -48.12 14.59
N ARG A 5 10.71 -48.69 14.74
CA ARG A 5 9.45 -48.01 14.37
C ARG A 5 9.32 -46.62 15.02
N LEU A 6 9.95 -46.43 16.18
CA LEU A 6 10.08 -45.16 16.88
C LEU A 6 10.93 -44.15 16.09
N GLU A 7 12.06 -44.56 15.50
CA GLU A 7 12.92 -43.70 14.68
C GLU A 7 12.22 -43.21 13.41
N ILE A 8 11.38 -44.05 12.79
CA ILE A 8 10.60 -43.66 11.61
C ILE A 8 9.57 -42.58 11.96
N VAL A 9 8.81 -42.78 13.05
CA VAL A 9 7.82 -41.79 13.52
C VAL A 9 8.50 -40.51 14.00
N ALA A 10 9.61 -40.64 14.73
CA ALA A 10 10.41 -39.49 15.19
C ALA A 10 11.01 -38.71 14.01
N SER A 11 11.47 -39.39 12.95
CA SER A 11 11.96 -38.75 11.73
C SER A 11 10.87 -37.95 11.02
N PHE A 12 9.64 -38.48 10.95
CA PHE A 12 8.51 -37.77 10.35
C PHE A 12 8.10 -36.53 11.14
N ILE A 13 8.09 -36.62 12.48
CA ILE A 13 7.82 -35.48 13.37
C ILE A 13 8.95 -34.43 13.25
N ALA A 14 10.20 -34.86 13.22
CA ALA A 14 11.35 -33.97 13.02
C ALA A 14 11.28 -33.25 11.68
N PHE A 15 10.88 -33.95 10.60
CA PHE A 15 10.66 -33.36 9.29
C PHE A 15 9.51 -32.34 9.29
N ALA A 16 8.38 -32.65 9.93
CA ALA A 16 7.26 -31.73 10.08
C ALA A 16 7.64 -30.46 10.87
N LEU A 17 8.40 -30.62 11.97
CA LEU A 17 8.93 -29.49 12.75
C LEU A 17 9.94 -28.65 11.98
N ALA A 18 10.74 -29.26 11.10
CA ALA A 18 11.66 -28.55 10.23
C ALA A 18 10.93 -27.75 9.12
N LEU A 19 9.82 -28.28 8.59
CA LEU A 19 9.01 -27.62 7.57
C LEU A 19 8.03 -26.59 8.14
N ALA A 20 7.58 -26.73 9.39
CA ALA A 20 6.63 -25.83 10.03
C ALA A 20 7.01 -24.33 9.92
N PRO A 21 8.26 -23.89 10.20
CA PRO A 21 8.63 -22.49 10.02
C PRO A 21 8.57 -22.01 8.56
N PHE A 22 8.87 -22.88 7.59
CA PHE A 22 8.76 -22.54 6.16
C PHE A 22 7.30 -22.41 5.72
N ALA A 23 6.44 -23.35 6.13
CA ALA A 23 5.01 -23.30 5.88
C ALA A 23 4.34 -22.08 6.54
N TRP A 24 4.77 -21.73 7.76
CA TRP A 24 4.31 -20.53 8.47
C TRP A 24 4.65 -19.25 7.70
N ASN A 25 5.87 -19.16 7.17
CA ASN A 25 6.31 -17.99 6.39
C ASN A 25 5.53 -17.82 5.07
N ILE A 26 5.08 -18.91 4.45
CA ILE A 26 4.26 -18.88 3.21
C ILE A 26 2.82 -18.42 3.49
N ILE A 27 2.30 -18.69 4.68
CA ILE A 27 0.93 -18.32 5.09
C ILE A 27 0.87 -16.88 5.63
N GLN A 28 2.02 -16.28 5.97
CA GLN A 28 2.05 -14.90 6.43
C GLN A 28 1.68 -13.93 5.31
N VAL A 29 0.68 -13.12 5.60
CA VAL A 29 0.27 -12.01 4.74
C VAL A 29 1.26 -10.86 4.94
N GLU A 30 1.79 -10.29 3.85
CA GLU A 30 2.64 -9.09 3.91
C GLU A 30 1.84 -7.95 4.56
N ARG A 31 2.27 -7.51 5.75
CA ARG A 31 1.64 -6.44 6.50
C ARG A 31 2.70 -5.55 7.11
N VAL A 32 2.82 -4.34 6.60
CA VAL A 32 3.66 -3.30 7.17
C VAL A 32 2.84 -2.46 8.15
N GLU A 33 3.46 -2.04 9.25
CA GLU A 33 2.83 -1.15 10.23
C GLU A 33 2.50 0.21 9.61
N ILE A 34 1.28 0.69 9.85
CA ILE A 34 0.82 2.02 9.47
C ILE A 34 0.87 2.96 10.68
N THR A 35 1.14 4.24 10.45
CA THR A 35 1.22 5.26 11.50
C THR A 35 -0.18 5.72 11.93
N TYR A 36 -0.92 4.86 12.62
CA TYR A 36 -2.30 5.13 13.07
C TYR A 36 -2.39 6.44 13.87
N ASP A 37 -1.50 6.64 14.84
CA ASP A 37 -1.52 7.83 15.71
C ASP A 37 -1.34 9.15 14.96
N ARG A 38 -0.53 9.17 13.89
CA ARG A 38 -0.37 10.35 13.03
C ARG A 38 -1.62 10.63 12.20
N ILE A 39 -2.29 9.58 11.71
CA ILE A 39 -3.52 9.73 10.93
C ILE A 39 -4.67 10.23 11.84
N GLU A 40 -4.78 9.64 13.03
CA GLU A 40 -5.79 10.03 14.01
C GLU A 40 -5.57 11.46 14.52
N SER A 41 -4.33 11.87 14.78
CA SER A 41 -4.03 13.25 15.18
C SER A 41 -4.37 14.26 14.08
N LEU A 42 -4.01 13.97 12.83
CA LEU A 42 -4.39 14.79 11.67
C LEU A 42 -5.91 14.88 11.50
N TYR A 43 -6.60 13.75 11.62
CA TYR A 43 -8.06 13.69 11.51
C TYR A 43 -8.74 14.54 12.57
N ARG A 44 -8.31 14.43 13.83
CA ARG A 44 -8.84 15.25 14.93
C ARG A 44 -8.54 16.72 14.75
N GLN A 45 -7.30 17.09 14.45
CA GLN A 45 -6.92 18.50 14.20
C GLN A 45 -7.75 19.11 13.06
N TRP A 46 -7.96 18.37 11.97
CA TRP A 46 -8.78 18.83 10.86
C TRP A 46 -10.25 18.95 11.22
N ILE A 47 -10.84 17.97 11.90
CA ILE A 47 -12.25 18.05 12.31
C ILE A 47 -12.46 19.15 13.34
N GLU A 48 -11.60 19.26 14.34
CA GLU A 48 -11.67 20.31 15.35
C GLU A 48 -11.50 21.69 14.70
N SER A 49 -10.54 21.88 13.78
CA SER A 49 -10.41 23.15 13.05
C SER A 49 -11.59 23.43 12.12
N ASN A 50 -12.18 22.42 11.48
CA ASN A 50 -13.35 22.62 10.61
C ASN A 50 -14.64 22.87 11.40
N ILE A 51 -14.75 22.33 12.64
CA ILE A 51 -15.88 22.58 13.57
C ILE A 51 -15.72 23.93 14.30
N THR A 52 -14.49 24.32 14.63
CA THR A 52 -14.21 25.56 15.37
C THR A 52 -13.93 26.76 14.47
N GLN A 53 -13.79 26.56 13.16
CA GLN A 53 -13.19 27.56 12.31
C GLN A 53 -13.68 27.45 10.85
N ASN A 54 -14.49 28.45 10.46
CA ASN A 54 -14.65 28.94 9.09
C ASN A 54 -13.32 29.51 8.55
N SER A 55 -12.23 28.72 8.59
CA SER A 55 -10.83 29.20 8.63
C SER A 55 -10.19 29.54 7.30
N THR A 56 -10.88 30.38 6.56
CA THR A 56 -10.21 31.51 5.95
C THR A 56 -11.01 32.75 6.26
N GLN A 57 -10.54 33.52 7.24
CA GLN A 57 -11.07 34.87 7.41
C GLN A 57 -10.78 35.61 6.09
N SER A 58 -11.84 35.89 5.31
CA SER A 58 -11.66 36.71 4.12
C SER A 58 -11.38 38.12 4.65
N ILE A 59 -10.23 38.68 4.27
CA ILE A 59 -9.80 39.98 4.77
C ILE A 59 -10.34 41.03 3.80
N VAL A 60 -11.25 41.88 4.24
CA VAL A 60 -11.76 42.96 3.40
C VAL A 60 -11.06 44.24 3.82
N ILE A 61 -10.26 44.81 2.92
CA ILE A 61 -9.53 46.05 3.18
C ILE A 61 -10.24 47.20 2.48
N VAL A 62 -10.76 48.13 3.27
CA VAL A 62 -11.48 49.30 2.76
C VAL A 62 -10.55 50.50 2.77
N TYR A 63 -10.42 51.16 1.63
CA TYR A 63 -9.62 52.37 1.45
C TYR A 63 -10.55 53.54 1.18
N SER A 64 -10.40 54.64 1.93
CA SER A 64 -11.05 55.92 1.63
C SER A 64 -10.08 57.09 1.75
N ASN A 65 -10.20 58.01 0.79
CA ASN A 65 -9.44 59.27 0.78
C ASN A 65 -10.02 60.30 1.78
N GLU A 66 -11.26 60.14 2.24
CA GLU A 66 -11.80 60.97 3.31
C GLU A 66 -11.36 60.48 4.69
N ALA A 67 -11.01 61.42 5.57
CA ALA A 67 -10.72 61.12 6.97
C ALA A 67 -11.93 60.57 7.74
N GLN A 68 -13.15 60.76 7.20
CA GLN A 68 -14.41 60.40 7.86
C GLN A 68 -14.60 58.90 8.06
N LEU A 69 -14.07 58.05 7.15
CA LEU A 69 -14.22 56.60 7.25
C LEU A 69 -13.58 56.03 8.52
N HIS A 70 -12.43 56.57 8.95
CA HIS A 70 -11.77 56.13 10.19
C HIS A 70 -12.53 56.54 11.46
N SER A 71 -13.41 57.55 11.35
CA SER A 71 -14.18 58.10 12.47
C SER A 71 -15.63 57.63 12.53
N ASP A 72 -16.18 57.05 11.45
CA ASP A 72 -17.57 56.60 11.39
C ASP A 72 -17.76 55.24 12.09
N THR A 73 -17.96 55.30 13.41
CA THR A 73 -18.14 54.12 14.25
C THR A 73 -19.39 53.31 13.92
N GLN A 74 -20.41 53.91 13.28
CA GLN A 74 -21.65 53.23 12.90
C GLN A 74 -21.46 52.39 11.64
N ALA A 75 -20.77 52.91 10.63
CA ALA A 75 -20.41 52.14 9.44
C ALA A 75 -19.48 50.96 9.79
N HIS A 76 -18.51 51.18 10.69
CA HIS A 76 -17.67 50.12 11.24
C HIS A 76 -18.51 49.05 11.97
N ALA A 77 -19.41 49.48 12.87
CA ALA A 77 -20.26 48.55 13.63
C ALA A 77 -21.23 47.76 12.72
N PHE A 78 -21.76 48.36 11.65
CA PHE A 78 -22.64 47.67 10.71
C PHE A 78 -21.91 46.56 9.94
N LEU A 79 -20.76 46.88 9.32
CA LEU A 79 -20.00 45.91 8.53
C LEU A 79 -19.41 44.80 9.41
N ILE A 80 -18.96 45.12 10.62
CA ILE A 80 -18.44 44.14 11.57
C ILE A 80 -19.57 43.31 12.20
N GLY A 81 -20.73 43.92 12.46
CA GLY A 81 -21.88 43.27 13.10
C GLY A 81 -22.73 42.38 12.20
N HIS A 82 -22.53 42.39 10.87
CA HIS A 82 -23.39 41.68 9.93
C HIS A 82 -23.20 40.14 9.89
N LYS A 83 -22.17 39.59 10.57
CA LYS A 83 -22.05 38.16 10.94
C LYS A 83 -20.77 37.95 11.76
N GLU A 84 -20.91 37.41 12.97
CA GLU A 84 -19.75 37.00 13.77
C GLU A 84 -18.99 35.82 13.13
N ASN A 85 -17.66 35.91 13.14
CA ASN A 85 -16.65 34.84 13.04
C ASN A 85 -16.04 34.42 11.67
N SER A 86 -16.33 35.05 10.52
CA SER A 86 -15.69 34.64 9.23
C SER A 86 -15.05 35.75 8.39
N LEU A 87 -15.26 37.04 8.69
CA LEU A 87 -14.72 38.15 7.91
C LEU A 87 -13.90 39.09 8.80
N GLN A 88 -12.73 39.52 8.32
CA GLN A 88 -11.92 40.53 8.98
C GLN A 88 -11.93 41.82 8.16
N TRP A 89 -12.59 42.85 8.67
CA TRP A 89 -12.62 44.18 8.05
C TRP A 89 -11.43 45.02 8.53
N ILE A 90 -10.66 45.57 7.58
CA ILE A 90 -9.52 46.46 7.85
C ILE A 90 -9.73 47.78 7.11
N PHE A 91 -9.85 48.87 7.85
CA PHE A 91 -10.04 50.21 7.28
C PHE A 91 -8.68 50.91 7.17
N ARG A 92 -8.37 51.48 5.99
CA ARG A 92 -7.11 52.18 5.68
C ARG A 92 -7.38 53.52 5.02
N HIS A 93 -6.51 54.49 5.27
CA HIS A 93 -6.58 55.77 4.57
C HIS A 93 -5.97 55.62 3.17
N GLY A 94 -6.72 56.06 2.16
CA GLY A 94 -6.28 56.10 0.78
C GLY A 94 -5.21 57.17 0.60
N LYS A 95 -4.09 56.81 -0.03
CA LYS A 95 -2.94 57.72 -0.25
C LYS A 95 -2.93 58.35 -1.64
N LYS A 96 -3.91 58.04 -2.50
CA LYS A 96 -3.89 58.33 -3.94
C LYS A 96 -5.28 58.77 -4.41
N GLU A 97 -5.35 59.94 -5.04
CA GLU A 97 -6.56 60.44 -5.68
C GLU A 97 -6.65 59.93 -7.13
N PHE A 98 -7.85 59.64 -7.62
CA PHE A 98 -8.09 59.09 -8.95
C PHE A 98 -8.98 60.03 -9.80
N ASN A 99 -8.41 60.70 -10.80
CA ASN A 99 -9.13 61.64 -11.69
C ASN A 99 -9.43 61.03 -13.09
N GLY A 100 -10.63 61.31 -13.63
CA GLY A 100 -11.07 60.90 -14.99
C GLY A 100 -11.74 59.52 -15.06
N ASN A 101 -12.34 59.12 -16.21
CA ASN A 101 -13.14 57.87 -16.29
C ASN A 101 -12.36 56.63 -16.75
N SER A 102 -11.68 56.65 -17.91
CA SER A 102 -10.94 55.48 -18.42
C SER A 102 -9.54 55.35 -17.81
N ALA A 103 -8.84 56.47 -17.65
CA ALA A 103 -7.55 56.53 -16.95
C ALA A 103 -7.66 56.06 -15.48
N ARG A 104 -8.83 56.24 -14.86
CA ARG A 104 -9.11 55.82 -13.48
C ARG A 104 -9.14 54.32 -13.29
N ILE A 105 -9.68 53.54 -14.24
CA ILE A 105 -9.68 52.07 -14.12
C ILE A 105 -8.25 51.53 -14.14
N GLU A 106 -7.42 52.01 -15.07
CA GLU A 106 -6.03 51.56 -15.18
C GLU A 106 -5.18 52.07 -14.01
N ALA A 107 -5.36 53.32 -13.57
CA ALA A 107 -4.68 53.87 -12.41
C ALA A 107 -5.06 53.13 -11.12
N MET A 108 -6.33 52.76 -10.95
CA MET A 108 -6.81 51.98 -9.82
C MET A 108 -6.23 50.57 -9.83
N ARG A 109 -6.20 49.92 -11.01
CA ARG A 109 -5.57 48.61 -11.18
C ARG A 109 -4.07 48.66 -10.83
N GLN A 110 -3.36 49.66 -11.34
CA GLN A 110 -1.94 49.84 -11.04
C GLN A 110 -1.71 50.05 -9.54
N TYR A 111 -2.52 50.89 -8.90
CA TYR A 111 -2.44 51.11 -7.46
C TYR A 111 -2.74 49.86 -6.65
N TYR A 112 -3.77 49.09 -7.04
CA TYR A 112 -4.06 47.80 -6.43
C TYR A 112 -2.84 46.87 -6.50
N ARG A 113 -2.17 46.77 -7.64
CA ARG A 113 -0.96 45.92 -7.79
C ARG A 113 0.20 46.39 -6.92
N GLU A 114 0.37 47.70 -6.75
CA GLU A 114 1.40 48.27 -5.85
C GLU A 114 1.14 47.90 -4.39
N ILE A 115 -0.11 47.87 -3.93
CA ILE A 115 -0.44 47.56 -2.54
C ILE A 115 -0.60 46.05 -2.29
N ALA A 116 -1.06 45.30 -3.29
CA ALA A 116 -1.32 43.86 -3.19
C ALA A 116 -0.06 43.05 -2.88
N SER A 117 1.12 43.51 -3.30
CA SER A 117 2.40 42.85 -2.96
C SER A 117 2.71 42.85 -1.46
N SER A 118 2.08 43.73 -0.69
CA SER A 118 2.24 43.86 0.77
C SER A 118 1.00 43.42 1.54
N ALA A 119 -0.06 43.02 0.85
CA ALA A 119 -1.33 42.66 1.44
C ALA A 119 -1.39 41.16 1.76
N PRO A 120 -2.22 40.73 2.72
CA PRO A 120 -2.46 39.31 2.98
C PRO A 120 -2.96 38.59 1.72
N VAL A 121 -2.63 37.30 1.56
CA VAL A 121 -2.98 36.51 0.36
C VAL A 121 -4.49 36.46 0.08
N ASN A 122 -5.31 36.53 1.14
CA ASN A 122 -6.78 36.42 1.09
C ASN A 122 -7.49 37.77 1.23
N SER A 123 -6.84 38.87 0.85
CA SER A 123 -7.47 40.18 0.92
C SER A 123 -8.23 40.57 -0.35
N PHE A 124 -9.44 41.09 -0.15
CA PHE A 124 -10.21 41.79 -1.18
C PHE A 124 -10.27 43.28 -0.84
N HIS A 125 -9.97 44.13 -1.82
CA HIS A 125 -9.76 45.56 -1.60
C HIS A 125 -10.93 46.38 -2.14
N ILE A 126 -11.52 47.25 -1.32
CA ILE A 126 -12.62 48.12 -1.74
C ILE A 126 -12.14 49.58 -1.67
N PHE A 127 -12.15 50.27 -2.81
CA PHE A 127 -11.71 51.66 -2.91
C PHE A 127 -12.90 52.62 -2.98
N PHE A 128 -12.93 53.57 -2.05
CA PHE A 128 -13.85 54.69 -2.01
C PHE A 128 -13.14 55.91 -2.59
N VAL A 129 -13.54 56.32 -3.78
CA VAL A 129 -12.87 57.41 -4.51
C VAL A 129 -13.40 58.79 -4.12
N CYS A 130 -14.64 58.88 -3.63
CA CYS A 130 -15.28 60.12 -3.19
C CYS A 130 -15.30 61.21 -4.26
N ASP A 131 -15.97 60.93 -5.37
CA ASP A 131 -16.12 61.90 -6.45
C ASP A 131 -17.38 62.74 -6.21
N GLU A 132 -17.22 63.94 -5.65
CA GLU A 132 -18.32 64.86 -5.32
C GLU A 132 -19.22 65.22 -6.52
N LYS A 133 -18.75 65.01 -7.75
CA LYS A 133 -19.51 65.26 -8.98
C LYS A 133 -20.26 64.04 -9.50
N SER A 134 -20.00 62.86 -8.94
CA SER A 134 -20.60 61.60 -9.37
C SER A 134 -21.87 61.31 -8.57
N THR A 135 -22.99 61.19 -9.26
CA THR A 135 -24.25 60.66 -8.72
C THR A 135 -24.34 59.14 -8.90
N ASP A 136 -23.24 58.45 -9.20
CA ASP A 136 -23.28 57.05 -9.62
C ASP A 136 -23.56 56.14 -8.41
N SER A 137 -24.74 55.51 -8.42
CA SER A 137 -25.14 54.49 -7.46
C SER A 137 -24.66 53.10 -7.89
N THR A 138 -23.36 52.97 -8.17
CA THR A 138 -22.78 51.72 -8.69
C THR A 138 -21.48 51.36 -8.00
N VAL A 139 -21.37 50.10 -7.57
CA VAL A 139 -20.11 49.51 -7.13
C VAL A 139 -19.55 48.69 -8.29
N PHE A 140 -18.39 49.09 -8.79
CA PHE A 140 -17.70 48.38 -9.86
C PHE A 140 -16.79 47.32 -9.28
N VAL A 141 -16.94 46.08 -9.74
CA VAL A 141 -16.11 44.94 -9.34
C VAL A 141 -15.09 44.68 -10.44
N GLY A 142 -13.80 44.78 -10.08
CA GLY A 142 -12.69 44.60 -11.00
C GLY A 142 -12.48 43.15 -11.43
N THR A 143 -11.50 42.97 -12.31
CA THR A 143 -11.06 41.64 -12.78
C THR A 143 -10.05 40.97 -11.85
N GLU A 144 -9.42 41.76 -10.97
CA GLU A 144 -8.49 41.32 -9.91
C GLU A 144 -9.19 41.47 -8.54
N ARG A 145 -8.52 41.27 -7.40
CA ARG A 145 -9.16 41.25 -6.06
C ARG A 145 -9.49 42.64 -5.53
N TYR A 146 -10.17 43.45 -6.32
CA TYR A 146 -10.63 44.77 -5.91
C TYR A 146 -11.98 45.18 -6.49
N ALA A 147 -12.65 46.09 -5.78
CA ALA A 147 -13.83 46.81 -6.22
C ALA A 147 -13.67 48.30 -5.90
N TRP A 148 -14.49 49.16 -6.52
CA TRP A 148 -14.53 50.57 -6.18
C TRP A 148 -15.91 51.20 -6.36
N THR A 149 -16.10 52.32 -5.67
CA THR A 149 -17.28 53.17 -5.78
C THR A 149 -16.84 54.63 -5.86
N SER A 150 -17.62 55.45 -6.57
CA SER A 150 -17.46 56.91 -6.57
C SER A 150 -18.16 57.56 -5.37
N SER A 151 -19.17 56.90 -4.79
CA SER A 151 -19.89 57.38 -3.61
C SER A 151 -19.11 57.16 -2.32
N CYS A 152 -19.18 58.15 -1.41
CA CYS A 152 -18.63 58.07 -0.06
C CYS A 152 -19.64 58.26 1.05
N SER A 153 -20.93 58.34 0.71
CA SER A 153 -21.98 58.38 1.73
C SER A 153 -22.16 56.99 2.35
N MET A 154 -21.70 56.84 3.59
CA MET A 154 -21.73 55.59 4.36
C MET A 154 -22.87 55.56 5.38
N GLN A 155 -23.93 56.35 5.15
CA GLN A 155 -25.10 56.31 6.01
C GLN A 155 -25.81 54.95 5.86
N GLN A 156 -26.26 54.37 6.98
CA GLN A 156 -26.95 53.08 7.01
C GLN A 156 -28.20 53.05 6.10
N THR A 157 -28.75 54.21 5.76
CA THR A 157 -29.91 54.41 4.89
C THR A 157 -29.62 54.39 3.40
N ASP A 158 -28.35 54.48 2.97
CA ASP A 158 -27.99 54.75 1.58
C ASP A 158 -27.78 53.48 0.73
N GLY A 159 -27.96 52.29 1.30
CA GLY A 159 -27.87 51.00 0.60
C GLY A 159 -26.44 50.61 0.14
N LEU A 160 -25.43 51.46 0.36
CA LEU A 160 -24.04 51.23 -0.08
C LEU A 160 -23.38 50.15 0.77
N LEU A 161 -23.53 50.25 2.10
CA LEU A 161 -23.03 49.26 3.04
C LEU A 161 -23.70 47.89 2.82
N GLU A 162 -24.99 47.87 2.54
CA GLU A 162 -25.74 46.65 2.19
C GLU A 162 -25.21 46.02 0.90
N SER A 163 -24.97 46.83 -0.13
CA SER A 163 -24.40 46.36 -1.41
C SER A 163 -22.98 45.81 -1.27
N ILE A 164 -22.18 46.42 -0.39
CA ILE A 164 -20.81 45.96 -0.10
C ILE A 164 -20.83 44.68 0.72
N SER A 165 -21.68 44.57 1.75
CA SER A 165 -21.86 43.31 2.49
C SER A 165 -22.26 42.21 1.53
N ARG A 166 -23.27 42.46 0.70
CA ARG A 166 -23.77 41.51 -0.30
C ARG A 166 -22.72 41.10 -1.32
N LEU A 167 -21.89 42.04 -1.80
CA LEU A 167 -20.75 41.73 -2.66
C LEU A 167 -19.80 40.74 -1.97
N VAL A 168 -19.47 41.01 -0.71
CA VAL A 168 -18.55 40.17 0.05
C VAL A 168 -19.19 38.79 0.30
N ASP A 169 -20.39 38.76 0.87
CA ASP A 169 -21.08 37.55 1.30
C ASP A 169 -21.44 36.63 0.12
N GLU A 170 -21.99 37.17 -0.97
CA GLU A 170 -22.46 36.35 -2.10
C GLU A 170 -21.37 36.02 -3.11
N HIS A 171 -20.31 36.83 -3.21
CA HIS A 171 -19.36 36.75 -4.34
C HIS A 171 -17.90 36.55 -3.95
N VAL A 172 -17.42 37.23 -2.90
CA VAL A 172 -15.99 37.22 -2.52
C VAL A 172 -15.68 36.18 -1.45
N GLN A 173 -16.57 35.99 -0.48
CA GLN A 173 -16.34 35.17 0.69
C GLN A 173 -16.02 33.73 0.33
N PHE A 174 -14.98 33.20 0.98
CA PHE A 174 -14.49 31.84 0.84
C PHE A 174 -15.24 30.86 1.75
N ASP A 175 -16.56 30.89 1.74
CA ASP A 175 -17.33 29.91 2.50
C ASP A 175 -17.19 28.51 1.87
N ALA A 176 -17.18 27.50 2.73
CA ALA A 176 -17.42 26.11 2.36
C ALA A 176 -18.87 26.00 1.87
N VAL A 177 -19.12 26.45 0.65
CA VAL A 177 -20.43 26.42 0.02
C VAL A 177 -20.92 24.97 0.05
N GLU A 178 -22.08 24.75 0.67
CA GLU A 178 -22.91 23.57 0.44
C GLU A 178 -22.86 23.26 -1.05
N ASP A 179 -22.53 22.03 -1.42
CA ASP A 179 -22.44 21.62 -2.83
C ASP A 179 -23.85 21.78 -3.43
N ILE A 180 -24.19 22.98 -3.91
CA ILE A 180 -25.41 23.22 -4.66
C ILE A 180 -25.30 22.21 -5.78
N LYS A 181 -26.20 21.22 -5.79
CA LYS A 181 -26.23 20.12 -6.75
C LYS A 181 -26.32 20.70 -8.16
N SER A 182 -25.16 21.07 -8.70
CA SER A 182 -25.02 21.67 -10.02
C SER A 182 -24.76 20.52 -10.97
N THR A 183 -25.81 20.09 -11.63
CA THR A 183 -25.76 19.07 -12.69
C THR A 183 -24.86 19.49 -13.85
N HIS A 184 -24.57 20.79 -13.98
CA HIS A 184 -23.77 21.37 -15.06
C HIS A 184 -22.25 21.25 -14.86
N ARG A 185 -21.76 21.01 -13.64
CA ARG A 185 -20.32 20.95 -13.34
C ARG A 185 -19.71 19.64 -13.88
N ALA A 186 -18.52 19.72 -14.45
CA ALA A 186 -17.77 18.53 -14.87
C ALA A 186 -17.35 17.71 -13.64
N ARG A 187 -17.11 16.41 -13.83
CA ARG A 187 -16.43 15.60 -12.83
C ARG A 187 -15.04 16.19 -12.60
N ARG A 188 -14.69 16.38 -11.33
CA ARG A 188 -13.38 16.92 -10.96
C ARG A 188 -12.27 15.95 -11.34
N SER A 189 -11.23 16.44 -11.98
CA SER A 189 -10.02 15.69 -12.26
C SER A 189 -8.78 16.59 -12.15
N HIS A 190 -7.62 15.93 -12.02
CA HIS A 190 -6.35 16.62 -12.10
C HIS A 190 -6.03 17.09 -13.52
N ARG A 191 -6.49 16.33 -14.51
CA ARG A 191 -6.18 16.50 -15.93
C ARG A 191 -7.47 16.52 -16.72
N TYR A 192 -7.65 17.56 -17.51
CA TYR A 192 -8.75 17.68 -18.45
C TYR A 192 -8.23 17.70 -19.87
N ARG A 193 -8.91 16.96 -20.74
CA ARG A 193 -8.69 16.96 -22.18
C ARG A 193 -9.80 17.73 -22.86
N LEU A 194 -9.47 18.89 -23.42
CA LEU A 194 -10.41 19.74 -24.14
C LEU A 194 -10.46 19.30 -25.60
N ASP A 195 -11.58 18.71 -26.00
CA ASP A 195 -11.78 18.18 -27.36
C ASP A 195 -12.57 19.18 -28.21
N PHE A 196 -11.89 19.85 -29.13
CA PHE A 196 -12.51 20.76 -30.09
C PHE A 196 -12.93 20.01 -31.34
N THR A 197 -14.23 19.79 -31.48
CA THR A 197 -14.77 19.00 -32.57
C THR A 197 -15.56 19.88 -33.54
N LEU A 198 -15.15 19.92 -34.81
CA LEU A 198 -15.92 20.53 -35.89
C LEU A 198 -16.87 19.48 -36.49
N LEU A 199 -18.17 19.70 -36.35
CA LEU A 199 -19.23 18.85 -36.88
C LEU A 199 -19.76 19.47 -38.18
N LYS A 200 -19.43 18.89 -39.33
CA LYS A 200 -19.96 19.34 -40.62
C LYS A 200 -21.22 18.55 -40.94
N LEU A 201 -22.36 19.23 -40.97
CA LEU A 201 -23.65 18.61 -41.28
C LEU A 201 -23.78 18.25 -42.76
N ASP A 202 -23.05 18.97 -43.61
CA ASP A 202 -22.87 18.64 -45.01
C ASP A 202 -21.43 18.18 -45.24
N GLY A 203 -21.24 16.98 -45.80
CA GLY A 203 -19.90 16.45 -46.05
C GLY A 203 -19.19 17.08 -47.24
N MET A 204 -19.88 17.92 -48.03
CA MET A 204 -19.29 18.61 -49.18
C MET A 204 -18.48 19.86 -48.79
N ASP A 205 -18.51 20.27 -47.51
CA ASP A 205 -17.83 21.46 -47.04
C ASP A 205 -16.31 21.28 -46.89
N THR A 206 -15.55 22.04 -47.66
CA THR A 206 -14.07 22.06 -47.59
C THR A 206 -13.51 23.02 -46.55
N TRP A 207 -14.36 23.82 -45.90
CA TRP A 207 -13.93 24.80 -44.90
C TRP A 207 -13.38 24.12 -43.65
N HIS A 208 -12.29 24.66 -43.12
CA HIS A 208 -11.67 24.24 -41.87
C HIS A 208 -11.30 25.49 -41.08
N TRP A 209 -11.45 25.45 -39.77
CA TRP A 209 -10.91 26.48 -38.89
C TRP A 209 -9.41 26.27 -38.64
N ASP A 210 -8.66 27.36 -38.50
CA ASP A 210 -7.29 27.29 -37.99
C ASP A 210 -7.36 27.29 -36.46
N LEU A 211 -7.52 26.11 -35.88
CA LEU A 211 -7.71 25.98 -34.44
C LEU A 211 -6.48 26.48 -33.67
N ASN A 212 -5.27 26.16 -34.14
CA ASN A 212 -4.02 26.55 -33.45
C ASN A 212 -3.93 28.07 -33.29
N ARG A 213 -4.18 28.82 -34.38
CA ARG A 213 -4.20 30.28 -34.33
C ARG A 213 -5.28 30.80 -33.37
N LEU A 214 -6.49 30.25 -33.47
CA LEU A 214 -7.63 30.71 -32.66
C LEU A 214 -7.48 30.37 -31.16
N LEU A 215 -6.85 29.24 -30.84
CA LEU A 215 -6.48 28.86 -29.47
C LEU A 215 -5.50 29.89 -28.90
N THR A 216 -4.43 30.21 -29.63
CA THR A 216 -3.45 31.21 -29.18
C THR A 216 -4.04 32.60 -29.02
N GLU A 217 -4.95 33.01 -29.89
CA GLU A 217 -5.59 34.33 -29.82
C GLU A 217 -6.64 34.43 -28.69
N HIS A 218 -7.37 33.36 -28.38
CA HIS A 218 -8.57 33.45 -27.53
C HIS A 218 -8.60 32.54 -26.31
N LEU A 219 -7.93 31.38 -26.33
CA LEU A 219 -8.05 30.37 -25.28
C LEU A 219 -6.79 30.23 -24.43
N ASP A 220 -5.59 30.40 -24.99
CA ASP A 220 -4.32 30.29 -24.25
C ASP A 220 -4.27 31.20 -23.01
N PRO A 221 -4.69 32.49 -23.05
CA PRO A 221 -4.72 33.34 -21.85
C PRO A 221 -5.74 32.88 -20.80
N VAL A 222 -6.76 32.13 -21.21
CA VAL A 222 -7.78 31.56 -20.33
C VAL A 222 -7.22 30.31 -19.66
N LEU A 223 -6.68 29.38 -20.45
CA LEU A 223 -6.09 28.14 -19.93
C LEU A 223 -4.90 28.44 -19.03
N SER A 224 -4.02 29.37 -19.40
CA SER A 224 -2.87 29.77 -18.58
C SER A 224 -3.31 30.20 -17.19
N LYS A 225 -4.45 30.90 -17.08
CA LYS A 225 -5.02 31.34 -15.80
C LYS A 225 -5.73 30.21 -15.05
N MET A 226 -6.42 29.33 -15.77
CA MET A 226 -7.14 28.20 -15.18
C MET A 226 -6.22 27.03 -14.79
N THR A 227 -4.93 27.02 -15.19
CA THR A 227 -3.95 26.00 -14.79
C THR A 227 -3.84 25.82 -13.27
N ALA A 228 -4.16 26.86 -12.51
CA ALA A 228 -4.26 26.77 -11.05
C ALA A 228 -5.30 25.74 -10.56
N LEU A 229 -6.33 25.44 -11.37
CA LEU A 229 -7.37 24.46 -11.05
C LEU A 229 -6.98 23.04 -11.49
N ALA A 230 -6.41 22.89 -12.68
CA ALA A 230 -6.09 21.61 -13.30
C ALA A 230 -5.14 21.75 -14.50
N GLU A 231 -4.55 20.64 -14.92
CA GLU A 231 -3.82 20.55 -16.19
C GLU A 231 -4.80 20.43 -17.35
N PHE A 232 -4.52 21.13 -18.45
CA PHE A 232 -5.34 21.10 -19.65
C PHE A 232 -4.52 20.64 -20.85
N THR A 233 -5.03 19.64 -21.56
CA THR A 233 -4.56 19.21 -22.87
C THR A 233 -5.63 19.53 -23.91
N VAL A 234 -5.23 19.75 -25.17
CA VAL A 234 -6.15 20.12 -26.25
C VAL A 234 -6.04 19.12 -27.39
N GLU A 235 -7.19 18.66 -27.86
CA GLU A 235 -7.34 17.81 -29.05
C GLU A 235 -8.27 18.48 -30.06
N GLN A 236 -8.12 18.11 -31.33
CA GLN A 236 -9.01 18.58 -32.38
C GLN A 236 -9.47 17.45 -33.29
N HIS A 237 -10.75 17.49 -33.65
CA HIS A 237 -11.36 16.52 -34.55
C HIS A 237 -12.28 17.22 -35.55
N VAL A 238 -12.42 16.64 -36.73
CA VAL A 238 -13.38 17.07 -37.76
C VAL A 238 -14.19 15.86 -38.17
N PHE A 239 -15.50 15.92 -37.99
CA PHE A 239 -16.43 14.88 -38.46
C PHE A 239 -17.28 15.42 -39.59
N ASN A 240 -17.27 14.71 -40.70
CA ASN A 240 -18.14 14.96 -41.84
C ASN A 240 -19.43 14.16 -41.68
N PHE A 241 -20.54 14.67 -42.22
CA PHE A 241 -21.87 14.05 -42.13
C PHE A 241 -22.35 13.83 -40.68
N ALA A 242 -21.96 14.73 -39.78
CA ALA A 242 -22.44 14.75 -38.41
C ALA A 242 -23.88 15.27 -38.32
N ASN A 243 -24.64 14.88 -37.31
CA ASN A 243 -26.03 15.30 -37.16
C ASN A 243 -26.24 15.98 -35.81
N ILE A 244 -26.89 17.15 -35.78
CA ILE A 244 -27.32 17.77 -34.49
C ILE A 244 -28.50 16.98 -33.92
N VAL A 245 -29.43 16.56 -34.77
CA VAL A 245 -30.57 15.71 -34.41
C VAL A 245 -30.75 14.66 -35.49
N LYS A 246 -30.97 13.41 -35.07
CA LYS A 246 -31.31 12.31 -35.98
C LYS A 246 -32.81 12.37 -36.30
N ASP A 247 -33.16 12.30 -37.58
CA ASP A 247 -34.55 12.19 -38.08
C ASP A 247 -35.45 13.43 -37.85
N VAL A 248 -34.87 14.62 -37.66
CA VAL A 248 -35.61 15.89 -37.53
C VAL A 248 -35.13 16.92 -38.55
N THR A 249 -36.04 17.43 -39.37
CA THR A 249 -35.77 18.53 -40.30
C THR A 249 -36.05 19.88 -39.65
N PRO A 250 -35.13 20.85 -39.72
CA PRO A 250 -35.36 22.19 -39.17
C PRO A 250 -36.59 22.87 -39.78
N ARG A 251 -37.39 23.54 -38.95
CA ARG A 251 -38.56 24.33 -39.37
C ARG A 251 -38.13 25.71 -39.83
N PHE A 252 -38.69 26.24 -40.92
CA PHE A 252 -38.39 27.61 -41.36
C PHE A 252 -39.41 28.60 -40.77
N ASP A 253 -38.92 29.61 -40.05
CA ASP A 253 -39.72 30.66 -39.40
C ASP A 253 -39.77 31.98 -40.22
N GLY A 254 -39.50 31.91 -41.53
CA GLY A 254 -39.46 33.08 -42.40
C GLY A 254 -38.10 33.82 -42.42
N ARG A 255 -37.27 33.65 -41.38
CA ARG A 255 -35.91 34.23 -41.32
C ARG A 255 -34.82 33.21 -41.01
N TYR A 256 -35.10 32.27 -40.11
CA TYR A 256 -34.14 31.27 -39.65
C TYR A 256 -34.72 29.87 -39.82
N TYR A 257 -33.82 28.90 -39.97
CA TYR A 257 -34.15 27.51 -39.72
C TYR A 257 -34.03 27.23 -38.22
N VAL A 258 -35.02 26.56 -37.64
CA VAL A 258 -35.20 26.43 -36.20
C VAL A 258 -35.27 24.95 -35.82
N ILE A 259 -34.50 24.59 -34.78
CA ILE A 259 -34.60 23.30 -34.08
C ILE A 259 -35.12 23.56 -32.67
N ASP A 260 -36.02 22.70 -32.19
CA ASP A 260 -36.58 22.81 -30.85
C ASP A 260 -35.64 22.17 -29.81
N SER A 261 -35.56 22.76 -28.61
CA SER A 261 -34.63 22.31 -27.56
C SER A 261 -34.85 20.85 -27.12
N ASP A 262 -36.09 20.36 -27.18
CA ASP A 262 -36.45 18.98 -26.83
C ASP A 262 -35.79 17.95 -27.76
N ASP A 263 -35.58 18.30 -29.02
CA ASP A 263 -34.97 17.41 -30.01
C ASP A 263 -33.47 17.22 -29.73
N LEU A 264 -32.84 18.21 -29.12
CA LEU A 264 -31.41 18.20 -28.77
C LEU A 264 -31.09 17.19 -27.64
N LYS A 265 -32.09 16.70 -26.90
CA LYS A 265 -31.89 15.65 -25.88
C LYS A 265 -31.33 14.37 -26.47
N LYS A 266 -31.56 14.12 -27.77
CA LYS A 266 -31.06 12.95 -28.51
C LYS A 266 -29.68 13.17 -29.14
N PHE A 267 -29.02 14.31 -28.90
CA PHE A 267 -27.74 14.64 -29.53
C PHE A 267 -26.66 13.58 -29.30
N LYS A 268 -26.52 13.09 -28.06
CA LYS A 268 -25.53 12.04 -27.72
C LYS A 268 -25.79 10.74 -28.49
N THR A 269 -27.05 10.35 -28.62
CA THR A 269 -27.44 9.15 -29.40
C THR A 269 -27.22 9.35 -30.90
N ALA A 270 -27.41 10.57 -31.40
CA ALA A 270 -27.16 10.91 -32.80
C ALA A 270 -25.66 10.93 -33.17
N ASN A 271 -24.78 11.06 -32.19
CA ASN A 271 -23.33 11.12 -32.34
C ASN A 271 -22.63 10.17 -31.36
N ASP A 272 -23.01 8.89 -31.42
CA ASP A 272 -22.45 7.83 -30.57
C ASP A 272 -20.94 7.64 -30.73
N PHE A 273 -20.39 7.98 -31.90
CA PHE A 273 -18.95 8.04 -32.18
C PHE A 273 -18.19 9.05 -31.31
N LEU A 274 -18.87 9.97 -30.62
CA LEU A 274 -18.27 10.88 -29.63
C LEU A 274 -18.18 10.27 -28.22
N SER A 275 -18.67 9.04 -28.02
CA SER A 275 -18.59 8.36 -26.73
C SER A 275 -17.14 8.06 -26.34
N THR A 276 -16.81 8.30 -25.08
CA THR A 276 -15.44 8.20 -24.56
C THR A 276 -15.21 6.85 -23.86
N SER A 277 -14.07 6.22 -24.14
CA SER A 277 -13.49 5.21 -23.26
C SER A 277 -13.04 5.88 -21.96
N VAL A 278 -13.30 5.26 -20.81
CA VAL A 278 -12.69 5.68 -19.53
C VAL A 278 -11.18 5.57 -19.70
N LEU A 279 -10.47 6.70 -19.65
CA LEU A 279 -9.01 6.71 -19.72
C LEU A 279 -8.47 6.16 -18.38
N ASP A 280 -7.49 5.25 -18.44
CA ASP A 280 -6.86 4.60 -17.27
C ASP A 280 -6.32 5.62 -16.24
N ASP A 281 -5.99 6.84 -16.70
CA ASP A 281 -5.31 7.88 -15.91
C ASP A 281 -6.26 8.82 -15.13
N ARG A 282 -7.55 8.49 -15.00
CA ARG A 282 -8.60 9.36 -14.39
C ARG A 282 -8.74 10.74 -15.08
N GLU A 283 -8.19 10.90 -16.29
CA GLU A 283 -8.33 12.10 -17.11
C GLU A 283 -9.78 12.26 -17.59
N ILE A 284 -10.31 13.49 -17.55
CA ILE A 284 -11.68 13.78 -17.96
C ILE A 284 -11.68 14.54 -19.29
N LYS A 285 -12.31 13.94 -20.30
CA LYS A 285 -12.49 14.57 -21.61
C LYS A 285 -13.73 15.46 -21.62
N LEU A 286 -13.57 16.72 -22.03
CA LEU A 286 -14.62 17.73 -22.14
C LEU A 286 -14.81 18.12 -23.61
N HIS A 287 -16.03 18.10 -24.11
CA HIS A 287 -16.31 18.25 -25.54
C HIS A 287 -16.79 19.66 -25.90
N PHE A 288 -16.07 20.33 -26.78
CA PHE A 288 -16.39 21.66 -27.32
C PHE A 288 -16.66 21.51 -28.81
N MET A 289 -17.94 21.38 -29.14
CA MET A 289 -18.37 21.06 -30.51
C MET A 289 -18.86 22.30 -31.24
N ALA A 290 -18.42 22.48 -32.48
CA ALA A 290 -18.89 23.52 -33.39
C ALA A 290 -19.59 22.87 -34.58
N ALA A 291 -20.90 23.05 -34.70
CA ALA A 291 -21.71 22.50 -35.76
C ALA A 291 -21.84 23.50 -36.92
N LEU A 292 -21.31 23.14 -38.09
CA LEU A 292 -21.47 23.87 -39.33
C LEU A 292 -22.76 23.38 -40.02
N PRO A 293 -23.83 24.20 -40.07
CA PRO A 293 -25.08 23.80 -40.69
C PRO A 293 -24.91 23.58 -42.20
N ALA A 294 -25.72 22.68 -42.75
CA ALA A 294 -25.81 22.48 -44.20
C ALA A 294 -26.26 23.77 -44.89
N GLN A 295 -25.83 23.97 -46.14
CA GLN A 295 -26.15 25.19 -46.92
C GLN A 295 -27.66 25.45 -46.98
N ILE A 296 -28.45 24.39 -47.12
CA ILE A 296 -29.92 24.46 -47.23
C ILE A 296 -30.63 24.85 -45.92
N TYR A 297 -29.97 24.65 -44.77
CA TYR A 297 -30.54 24.94 -43.44
C TYR A 297 -29.82 26.11 -42.75
N SER A 298 -29.16 26.97 -43.52
CA SER A 298 -28.41 28.12 -43.01
C SER A 298 -29.18 29.42 -43.24
N PRO A 299 -29.31 30.32 -42.24
CA PRO A 299 -28.84 30.22 -40.84
C PRO A 299 -29.72 29.32 -39.96
N LEU A 300 -29.07 28.53 -39.09
CA LEU A 300 -29.71 27.61 -38.15
C LEU A 300 -29.66 28.16 -36.71
N VAL A 301 -30.78 28.08 -35.99
CA VAL A 301 -30.92 28.52 -34.59
C VAL A 301 -31.74 27.53 -33.76
N ILE A 302 -31.69 27.70 -32.43
CA ILE A 302 -32.38 26.86 -31.46
C ILE A 302 -33.51 27.66 -30.81
N GLN A 303 -34.70 27.08 -30.77
CA GLN A 303 -35.82 27.61 -30.00
C GLN A 303 -35.86 26.91 -28.62
N SER A 304 -35.70 27.72 -27.56
CA SER A 304 -35.70 27.26 -26.17
C SER A 304 -37.04 26.64 -25.79
N ASN A 305 -38.13 27.38 -26.00
CA ASN A 305 -39.49 26.95 -25.73
C ASN A 305 -40.41 27.45 -26.87
N LYS A 306 -41.38 26.63 -27.26
CA LYS A 306 -42.35 26.93 -28.32
C LYS A 306 -43.36 27.99 -27.90
N ASP A 307 -43.65 28.06 -26.60
CA ASP A 307 -44.73 28.88 -26.05
C ASP A 307 -44.25 30.26 -25.53
N THR A 308 -42.94 30.50 -25.50
CA THR A 308 -42.37 31.78 -25.05
C THR A 308 -41.73 32.54 -26.21
N ASN A 309 -41.90 33.87 -26.23
CA ASN A 309 -41.17 34.79 -27.13
C ASN A 309 -39.68 34.94 -26.72
N GLU A 310 -39.07 33.86 -26.23
CA GLU A 310 -37.67 33.87 -25.85
C GLU A 310 -36.77 34.04 -27.09
N PRO A 311 -35.64 34.75 -26.97
CA PRO A 311 -34.71 34.90 -28.06
C PRO A 311 -34.13 33.55 -28.50
N TYR A 312 -33.91 33.41 -29.80
CA TYR A 312 -33.26 32.22 -30.35
C TYR A 312 -31.86 32.01 -29.76
N ALA A 313 -31.59 30.77 -29.37
CA ALA A 313 -30.28 30.33 -28.91
C ALA A 313 -29.42 29.84 -30.09
N THR A 314 -28.10 29.89 -29.90
CA THR A 314 -27.11 29.47 -30.91
C THR A 314 -26.09 28.47 -30.35
N SER A 315 -26.30 28.02 -29.11
CA SER A 315 -25.54 26.96 -28.47
C SER A 315 -26.40 26.31 -27.39
N PHE A 316 -26.02 25.09 -27.02
CA PHE A 316 -26.60 24.38 -25.90
C PHE A 316 -25.50 23.63 -25.14
N GLN A 317 -25.69 23.51 -23.83
CA GLN A 317 -24.78 22.79 -22.97
C GLN A 317 -25.31 21.39 -22.70
N ILE A 318 -24.41 20.41 -22.65
CA ILE A 318 -24.72 19.06 -22.20
C ILE A 318 -24.09 18.89 -20.81
N PRO A 319 -24.92 18.73 -19.76
CA PRO A 319 -24.46 18.76 -18.37
C PRO A 319 -23.28 17.80 -18.12
N ALA A 320 -22.26 18.29 -17.43
CA ALA A 320 -21.00 17.59 -17.09
C ALA A 320 -20.17 17.04 -18.28
N TRP A 321 -20.59 17.28 -19.53
CA TRP A 321 -19.95 16.69 -20.72
C TRP A 321 -19.29 17.74 -21.62
N GLY A 322 -19.94 18.88 -21.83
CA GLY A 322 -19.47 19.84 -22.81
C GLY A 322 -20.58 20.76 -23.33
N GLY A 323 -20.39 21.28 -24.53
CA GLY A 323 -21.42 22.03 -25.23
C GLY A 323 -21.23 22.05 -26.73
N VAL A 324 -22.32 22.37 -27.41
CA VAL A 324 -22.41 22.40 -28.86
C VAL A 324 -22.85 23.81 -29.26
N LEU A 325 -22.13 24.43 -30.18
CA LEU A 325 -22.51 25.70 -30.79
C LEU A 325 -22.84 25.52 -32.26
N ILE A 326 -23.75 26.36 -32.75
CA ILE A 326 -24.14 26.40 -34.15
C ILE A 326 -23.41 27.57 -34.81
N LEU A 327 -22.65 27.26 -35.85
CA LEU A 327 -21.86 28.21 -36.61
C LEU A 327 -22.73 29.01 -37.57
N ASN A 328 -22.43 30.30 -37.68
CA ASN A 328 -23.00 31.14 -38.72
C ASN A 328 -22.24 30.93 -40.04
N ARG A 329 -22.75 30.02 -40.87
CA ARG A 329 -22.15 29.64 -42.15
C ARG A 329 -21.90 30.84 -43.07
N ASN A 330 -22.88 31.74 -43.19
CA ASN A 330 -22.80 32.87 -44.11
C ASN A 330 -21.69 33.84 -43.70
N ALA A 331 -21.59 34.14 -42.40
CA ALA A 331 -20.53 35.01 -41.89
C ALA A 331 -19.12 34.38 -42.03
N LEU A 332 -18.98 33.05 -41.87
CA LEU A 332 -17.68 32.37 -41.97
C LEU A 332 -17.19 32.19 -43.41
N LEU A 333 -18.08 31.78 -44.32
CA LEU A 333 -17.70 31.48 -45.71
C LEU A 333 -17.72 32.73 -46.57
N ASN A 334 -18.84 33.46 -46.54
CA ASN A 334 -19.15 34.56 -47.46
C ASN A 334 -19.02 35.96 -46.84
N GLY A 335 -18.80 36.03 -45.53
CA GLY A 335 -18.67 37.29 -44.80
C GLY A 335 -17.37 38.04 -45.10
N THR A 336 -17.37 39.32 -44.77
CA THR A 336 -16.20 40.18 -44.70
C THR A 336 -15.19 39.67 -43.67
N LEU A 337 -13.94 40.15 -43.75
CA LEU A 337 -12.90 39.82 -42.75
C LEU A 337 -13.36 40.15 -41.31
N HIS A 338 -14.12 41.24 -41.15
CA HIS A 338 -14.66 41.65 -39.86
C HIS A 338 -15.72 40.68 -39.33
N GLU A 339 -16.65 40.24 -40.18
CA GLU A 339 -17.68 39.25 -39.81
C GLU A 339 -17.06 37.90 -39.45
N LYS A 340 -16.03 37.45 -40.19
CA LYS A 340 -15.28 36.25 -39.86
C LYS A 340 -14.60 36.35 -38.49
N ALA A 341 -13.91 37.47 -38.23
CA ALA A 341 -13.27 37.71 -36.94
C ALA A 341 -14.28 37.81 -35.79
N PHE A 342 -15.44 38.42 -36.03
CA PHE A 342 -16.52 38.52 -35.04
C PHE A 342 -17.09 37.14 -34.69
N GLU A 343 -17.37 36.29 -35.68
CA GLU A 343 -17.84 34.93 -35.44
C GLU A 343 -16.79 34.08 -34.72
N SER A 344 -15.51 34.16 -35.09
CA SER A 344 -14.41 33.51 -34.35
C SER A 344 -14.39 33.91 -32.88
N LYS A 345 -14.51 35.22 -32.59
CA LYS A 345 -14.60 35.72 -31.23
C LYS A 345 -15.85 35.20 -30.50
N ARG A 346 -16.99 35.12 -31.18
CA ARG A 346 -18.25 34.59 -30.65
C ARG A 346 -18.13 33.13 -30.23
N ILE A 347 -17.55 32.30 -31.10
CA ILE A 347 -17.29 30.87 -30.87
C ILE A 347 -16.51 30.66 -29.57
N PHE A 348 -15.35 31.31 -29.45
CA PHE A 348 -14.48 31.12 -28.29
C PHE A 348 -15.04 31.78 -27.03
N SER A 349 -15.77 32.89 -27.15
CA SER A 349 -16.48 33.46 -26.00
C SER A 349 -17.49 32.47 -25.41
N LEU A 350 -18.25 31.76 -26.25
CA LEU A 350 -19.20 30.73 -25.80
C LEU A 350 -18.49 29.51 -25.22
N PHE A 351 -17.39 29.06 -25.83
CA PHE A 351 -16.59 27.96 -25.26
C PHE A 351 -16.01 28.32 -23.89
N VAL A 352 -15.50 29.54 -23.71
CA VAL A 352 -15.06 30.04 -22.40
C VAL A 352 -16.22 30.07 -21.41
N THR A 353 -17.41 30.51 -21.81
CA THR A 353 -18.61 30.48 -20.96
C THR A 353 -18.95 29.06 -20.49
N ILE A 354 -18.93 28.08 -21.39
CA ILE A 354 -19.19 26.67 -21.06
C ILE A 354 -18.09 26.11 -20.16
N LEU A 355 -16.81 26.37 -20.47
CA LEU A 355 -15.68 25.93 -19.66
C LEU A 355 -15.76 26.50 -18.24
N ARG A 356 -16.11 27.78 -18.09
CA ARG A 356 -16.36 28.40 -16.79
C ARG A 356 -17.40 27.62 -15.98
N GLN A 357 -18.55 27.30 -16.57
CA GLN A 357 -19.60 26.55 -15.89
C GLN A 357 -19.17 25.12 -15.53
N LEU A 358 -18.47 24.43 -16.44
CA LEU A 358 -17.94 23.08 -16.19
C LEU A 358 -16.94 23.06 -15.04
N MET A 359 -16.10 24.10 -14.93
CA MET A 359 -15.15 24.29 -13.84
C MET A 359 -15.80 24.83 -12.56
N GLY A 360 -17.10 25.11 -12.60
CA GLY A 360 -17.87 25.52 -11.44
C GLY A 360 -17.85 27.00 -11.13
N LEU A 361 -17.42 27.84 -12.07
CA LEU A 361 -17.55 29.28 -12.01
C LEU A 361 -18.98 29.67 -12.42
N PRO A 362 -19.59 30.67 -11.77
CA PRO A 362 -20.91 31.13 -12.14
C PRO A 362 -20.92 31.82 -13.51
N HIS A 363 -22.08 31.77 -14.16
CA HIS A 363 -22.29 32.36 -15.47
C HIS A 363 -22.30 33.90 -15.36
N PHE A 364 -21.29 34.55 -15.95
CA PHE A 364 -21.06 36.00 -15.83
C PHE A 364 -22.30 36.83 -16.18
N GLN A 365 -22.88 36.61 -17.37
CA GLN A 365 -24.04 37.37 -17.84
C GLN A 365 -25.26 37.15 -16.93
N ARG A 366 -25.45 35.94 -16.41
CA ARG A 366 -26.59 35.60 -15.55
C ARG A 366 -26.44 36.23 -14.18
N ARG A 367 -25.21 36.28 -13.65
CA ARG A 367 -24.89 37.03 -12.45
C ARG A 367 -25.24 38.50 -12.64
N GLN A 368 -24.75 39.13 -13.73
CA GLN A 368 -25.01 40.54 -13.98
C GLN A 368 -26.50 40.86 -14.21
N LEU A 369 -27.26 39.95 -14.84
CA LEU A 369 -28.71 40.10 -15.03
C LEU A 369 -29.45 39.99 -13.70
N LYS A 370 -29.14 38.99 -12.86
CA LYS A 370 -29.73 38.84 -11.52
C LYS A 370 -29.56 40.12 -10.71
N GLU A 371 -28.36 40.71 -10.72
CA GLU A 371 -28.09 41.99 -10.05
C GLU A 371 -28.93 43.15 -10.56
N ARG A 372 -29.23 43.19 -11.86
CA ARG A 372 -30.06 44.25 -12.45
C ARG A 372 -31.54 44.05 -12.12
N GLU A 373 -31.99 42.82 -11.94
CA GLU A 373 -33.39 42.48 -11.61
C GLU A 373 -33.73 42.73 -10.14
N LEU A 374 -32.74 42.70 -9.24
CA LEU A 374 -32.92 42.87 -7.80
C LEU A 374 -33.40 44.28 -7.37
N ASN A 375 -33.43 45.28 -8.28
CA ASN A 375 -33.94 46.64 -8.03
C ASN A 375 -33.42 47.33 -6.74
N HIS A 376 -32.18 47.05 -6.34
CA HIS A 376 -31.53 47.75 -5.22
C HIS A 376 -31.13 49.19 -5.59
N PRO A 377 -31.05 50.11 -4.62
CA PRO A 377 -30.67 51.50 -4.86
C PRO A 377 -29.26 51.63 -5.45
N ILE A 378 -28.36 50.72 -5.07
CA ILE A 378 -26.99 50.64 -5.57
C ILE A 378 -26.80 49.30 -6.28
N THR A 379 -26.27 49.36 -7.51
CA THR A 379 -26.10 48.19 -8.37
C THR A 379 -24.65 47.70 -8.35
N LEU A 380 -24.47 46.37 -8.34
CA LEU A 380 -23.16 45.77 -8.55
C LEU A 380 -22.90 45.60 -10.05
N GLN A 381 -21.82 46.19 -10.54
CA GLN A 381 -21.38 46.07 -11.91
C GLN A 381 -20.07 45.29 -12.00
N PHE A 382 -20.15 44.06 -12.50
CA PHE A 382 -18.97 43.21 -12.72
C PHE A 382 -18.31 43.54 -14.04
N LEU A 383 -17.00 43.79 -14.01
CA LEU A 383 -16.23 43.99 -15.23
C LEU A 383 -15.89 42.64 -15.90
N PRO A 384 -16.08 42.52 -17.23
CA PRO A 384 -15.74 41.29 -17.93
C PRO A 384 -14.23 41.14 -18.08
N ALA A 385 -13.71 39.95 -17.75
CA ALA A 385 -12.33 39.55 -18.05
C ALA A 385 -12.18 39.19 -19.54
N THR A 386 -12.18 40.20 -20.41
CA THR A 386 -12.22 40.01 -21.88
C THR A 386 -11.03 39.24 -22.46
N ARG A 387 -9.85 39.32 -21.81
CA ARG A 387 -8.63 38.62 -22.27
C ARG A 387 -8.46 37.25 -21.62
N THR A 388 -8.61 37.16 -20.30
CA THR A 388 -8.33 35.93 -19.55
C THR A 388 -9.56 35.06 -19.30
N GLY A 389 -10.76 35.52 -19.67
CA GLY A 389 -12.02 34.80 -19.49
C GLY A 389 -12.51 34.69 -18.04
N VAL A 390 -11.61 34.71 -17.05
CA VAL A 390 -11.87 34.53 -15.62
C VAL A 390 -11.22 35.64 -14.79
N CYS A 391 -11.92 36.11 -13.76
CA CYS A 391 -11.39 37.08 -12.79
C CYS A 391 -10.64 36.38 -11.64
N ASP A 392 -9.64 37.03 -11.03
CA ASP A 392 -8.79 36.39 -9.99
C ASP A 392 -9.61 35.97 -8.77
N TRP A 393 -10.47 36.85 -8.26
CA TRP A 393 -11.34 36.57 -7.12
C TRP A 393 -12.35 35.45 -7.37
N GLU A 394 -12.78 35.25 -8.63
CA GLU A 394 -13.64 34.11 -8.97
C GLU A 394 -12.87 32.79 -8.92
N LEU A 395 -11.61 32.82 -9.37
CA LEU A 395 -10.71 31.69 -9.37
C LEU A 395 -10.35 31.28 -7.94
N ASP A 396 -10.00 32.25 -7.09
CA ASP A 396 -9.68 32.03 -5.68
C ASP A 396 -10.81 31.29 -4.96
N ARG A 397 -12.05 31.70 -5.20
CA ARG A 397 -13.23 31.04 -4.60
C ARG A 397 -13.34 29.57 -4.99
N VAL A 398 -13.13 29.25 -6.27
CA VAL A 398 -13.17 27.85 -6.72
C VAL A 398 -11.97 27.07 -6.17
N MET A 399 -10.78 27.68 -6.16
CA MET A 399 -9.57 27.08 -5.60
C MET A 399 -9.74 26.75 -4.11
N TYR A 400 -10.31 27.66 -3.33
CA TYR A 400 -10.61 27.45 -1.91
C TYR A 400 -11.57 26.29 -1.68
N GLN A 401 -12.67 26.25 -2.43
CA GLN A 401 -13.62 25.14 -2.35
C GLN A 401 -12.97 23.80 -2.71
N LEU A 402 -12.12 23.78 -3.75
CA LEU A 402 -11.40 22.56 -4.13
C LEU A 402 -10.39 22.16 -3.06
N PHE A 403 -9.65 23.11 -2.51
CA PHE A 403 -8.64 22.88 -1.48
C PHE A 403 -9.27 22.20 -0.25
N HIS A 404 -10.27 22.82 0.38
CA HIS A 404 -10.93 22.25 1.56
C HIS A 404 -11.51 20.86 1.27
N ARG A 405 -12.08 20.66 0.09
CA ARG A 405 -12.64 19.38 -0.32
C ARG A 405 -11.56 18.30 -0.49
N HIS A 406 -10.44 18.63 -1.11
CA HIS A 406 -9.34 17.68 -1.31
C HIS A 406 -8.67 17.33 0.02
N VAL A 407 -8.45 18.31 0.91
CA VAL A 407 -7.94 18.04 2.26
C VAL A 407 -8.90 17.15 3.02
N HIS A 408 -10.20 17.48 3.03
CA HIS A 408 -11.21 16.68 3.70
C HIS A 408 -11.30 15.25 3.13
N ALA A 409 -11.31 15.10 1.80
CA ALA A 409 -11.32 13.80 1.14
C ALA A 409 -10.07 12.98 1.46
N ALA A 410 -8.87 13.59 1.44
CA ALA A 410 -7.63 12.91 1.78
C ALA A 410 -7.62 12.44 3.24
N ILE A 411 -8.00 13.32 4.17
CA ILE A 411 -7.99 12.99 5.61
C ILE A 411 -9.04 11.92 5.95
N THR A 412 -10.25 12.02 5.40
CA THR A 412 -11.30 11.00 5.62
C THR A 412 -10.96 9.65 4.99
N THR A 413 -10.33 9.63 3.81
CA THR A 413 -9.85 8.39 3.18
C THR A 413 -8.71 7.78 3.98
N LEU A 414 -7.72 8.58 4.44
CA LEU A 414 -6.65 8.11 5.32
C LEU A 414 -7.20 7.51 6.62
N HIS A 415 -8.14 8.20 7.27
CA HIS A 415 -8.79 7.70 8.49
C HIS A 415 -9.55 6.40 8.20
N SER A 416 -10.29 6.32 7.09
CA SER A 416 -10.98 5.09 6.69
C SER A 416 -10.02 3.93 6.45
N ILE A 417 -8.84 4.16 5.87
CA ILE A 417 -7.78 3.14 5.72
C ILE A 417 -7.28 2.71 7.11
N ALA A 418 -7.00 3.67 7.99
CA ALA A 418 -6.50 3.39 9.33
C ALA A 418 -7.48 2.52 10.14
N THR A 419 -8.77 2.88 10.12
CA THR A 419 -9.85 2.11 10.76
C THR A 419 -10.02 0.73 10.12
N LEU A 420 -9.97 0.64 8.79
CA LEU A 420 -10.08 -0.64 8.10
C LEU A 420 -8.94 -1.60 8.45
N VAL A 421 -7.71 -1.09 8.53
CA VAL A 421 -6.50 -1.87 8.87
C VAL A 421 -6.46 -2.24 10.36
N SER A 422 -7.05 -1.44 11.25
CA SER A 422 -7.21 -1.80 12.66
C SER A 422 -8.27 -2.88 12.86
N ASP A 423 -9.40 -2.76 12.17
CA ASP A 423 -10.55 -3.68 12.31
C ASP A 423 -10.28 -5.04 11.63
N MET A 424 -9.43 -5.06 10.62
CA MET A 424 -9.09 -6.28 9.85
C MET A 424 -7.60 -6.63 9.95
N PRO A 425 -7.15 -7.29 11.03
CA PRO A 425 -5.73 -7.58 11.27
C PRO A 425 -5.09 -8.51 10.24
N GLN A 426 -5.88 -9.27 9.49
CA GLN A 426 -5.42 -10.21 8.44
C GLN A 426 -5.33 -9.57 7.05
N MET A 427 -5.65 -8.27 6.91
CA MET A 427 -5.56 -7.56 5.64
C MET A 427 -4.09 -7.35 5.23
N SER A 428 -3.76 -7.65 3.97
CA SER A 428 -2.44 -7.35 3.42
C SER A 428 -2.22 -5.86 3.28
N VAL A 429 -1.11 -5.35 3.81
CA VAL A 429 -0.69 -3.96 3.66
C VAL A 429 0.74 -3.95 3.09
N PRO A 430 0.89 -3.90 1.75
CA PRO A 430 2.21 -3.92 1.13
C PRO A 430 2.98 -2.62 1.34
N GLN A 431 4.30 -2.68 1.21
CA GLN A 431 5.17 -1.51 1.39
C GLN A 431 4.79 -0.32 0.48
N ARG A 432 4.35 -0.56 -0.76
CA ARG A 432 3.89 0.51 -1.67
C ARG A 432 2.69 1.30 -1.13
N VAL A 433 1.78 0.63 -0.40
CA VAL A 433 0.61 1.29 0.21
C VAL A 433 1.10 2.19 1.34
N GLN A 434 1.99 1.67 2.19
CA GLN A 434 2.62 2.46 3.25
C GLN A 434 3.34 3.70 2.70
N THR A 435 4.12 3.56 1.61
CA THR A 435 4.81 4.70 0.99
C THR A 435 3.82 5.79 0.53
N ARG A 436 2.73 5.40 -0.13
CA ARG A 436 1.67 6.36 -0.55
C ARG A 436 1.01 7.05 0.65
N LEU A 437 0.72 6.30 1.71
CA LEU A 437 0.15 6.86 2.94
C LEU A 437 1.10 7.87 3.58
N LEU A 438 2.38 7.54 3.74
CA LEU A 438 3.38 8.43 4.32
C LEU A 438 3.60 9.70 3.48
N GLN A 439 3.63 9.56 2.16
CA GLN A 439 3.71 10.71 1.24
C GLN A 439 2.47 11.61 1.39
N SER A 440 1.26 11.02 1.38
CA SER A 440 0.03 11.76 1.61
C SER A 440 0.03 12.51 2.94
N ILE A 441 0.47 11.86 4.03
CA ILE A 441 0.58 12.47 5.36
C ILE A 441 1.57 13.64 5.33
N SER A 442 2.75 13.45 4.74
CA SER A 442 3.79 14.49 4.68
C SER A 442 3.36 15.75 3.92
N LEU A 443 2.45 15.61 2.95
CA LEU A 443 1.86 16.73 2.22
C LEU A 443 0.76 17.45 3.04
N LEU A 444 0.01 16.72 3.86
CA LEU A 444 -1.11 17.26 4.66
C LEU A 444 -0.67 17.87 5.98
N GLU A 445 0.40 17.34 6.62
CA GLU A 445 0.90 17.85 7.90
C GLU A 445 1.20 19.36 7.88
N PRO A 446 1.92 19.92 6.88
CA PRO A 446 2.15 21.35 6.80
C PRO A 446 0.85 22.14 6.66
N ILE A 447 -0.11 21.63 5.89
CA ILE A 447 -1.40 22.27 5.59
C ILE A 447 -2.28 22.36 6.84
N VAL A 448 -2.34 21.29 7.63
CA VAL A 448 -3.12 21.26 8.87
C VAL A 448 -2.45 22.10 9.97
N ASN A 449 -1.11 22.13 10.01
CA ASN A 449 -0.35 22.88 11.02
C ASN A 449 -0.24 24.39 10.71
N HIS A 450 -0.18 24.79 9.44
CA HIS A 450 -0.10 26.19 9.02
C HIS A 450 -1.44 26.59 8.40
N HIS A 451 -2.23 27.41 9.10
CA HIS A 451 -3.36 28.10 8.48
C HIS A 451 -2.86 28.86 7.24
N LEU A 452 -3.49 28.64 6.08
CA LEU A 452 -3.21 29.21 4.74
C LEU A 452 -2.50 30.58 4.79
N LYS A 453 -1.17 30.58 4.77
CA LYS A 453 -0.36 31.81 4.95
C LYS A 453 0.47 32.19 3.74
N GLU A 454 0.85 31.24 2.87
CA GLU A 454 1.89 31.52 1.87
C GLU A 454 1.41 31.44 0.41
N ASN A 455 0.68 30.40 -0.03
CA ASN A 455 0.14 30.35 -1.40
C ASN A 455 -0.96 29.28 -1.60
N LEU A 456 -2.21 29.71 -1.83
CA LEU A 456 -3.34 28.82 -2.10
C LEU A 456 -3.11 27.83 -3.26
N GLN A 457 -2.37 28.24 -4.29
CA GLN A 457 -2.15 27.40 -5.46
C GLN A 457 -1.26 26.20 -5.14
N THR A 458 -0.20 26.40 -4.34
CA THR A 458 0.68 25.31 -3.92
C THR A 458 -0.02 24.40 -2.92
N ASP A 459 -0.77 24.97 -1.98
CA ASP A 459 -1.51 24.22 -0.98
C ASP A 459 -2.62 23.38 -1.63
N LEU A 460 -3.30 23.92 -2.64
CA LEU A 460 -4.23 23.17 -3.48
C LEU A 460 -3.54 22.03 -4.24
N ALA A 461 -2.34 22.26 -4.79
CA ALA A 461 -1.59 21.21 -5.47
C ALA A 461 -1.22 20.05 -4.52
N HIS A 462 -0.67 20.37 -3.33
CA HIS A 462 -0.36 19.38 -2.30
C HIS A 462 -1.60 18.64 -1.80
N ALA A 463 -2.70 19.35 -1.52
CA ALA A 463 -3.97 18.73 -1.09
C ALA A 463 -4.52 17.76 -2.15
N ARG A 464 -4.42 18.12 -3.43
CA ARG A 464 -4.84 17.27 -4.56
C ARG A 464 -3.99 16.02 -4.68
N GLU A 465 -2.66 16.17 -4.60
CA GLU A 465 -1.73 15.06 -4.66
C GLU A 465 -1.92 14.10 -3.47
N ALA A 466 -2.08 14.63 -2.26
CA ALA A 466 -2.39 13.84 -1.07
C ALA A 466 -3.69 13.05 -1.24
N ALA A 467 -4.77 13.68 -1.72
CA ALA A 467 -6.02 12.98 -1.98
C ALA A 467 -5.86 11.86 -3.03
N ALA A 468 -5.07 12.08 -4.08
CA ALA A 468 -4.81 11.07 -5.10
C ALA A 468 -3.99 9.89 -4.56
N LEU A 469 -2.98 10.15 -3.71
CA LEU A 469 -2.19 9.11 -3.05
C LEU A 469 -3.03 8.29 -2.06
N ALA A 470 -3.87 8.94 -1.27
CA ALA A 470 -4.79 8.28 -0.33
C ALA A 470 -5.81 7.41 -1.07
N ASP A 471 -6.43 7.91 -2.15
CA ASP A 471 -7.30 7.12 -3.01
C ASP A 471 -6.57 5.92 -3.63
N ALA A 472 -5.36 6.12 -4.15
CA ALA A 472 -4.56 5.06 -4.76
C ALA A 472 -4.12 4.00 -3.74
N ALA A 473 -3.97 4.36 -2.47
CA ALA A 473 -3.75 3.43 -1.37
C ALA A 473 -5.03 2.66 -1.01
N TYR A 474 -6.16 3.36 -0.86
CA TYR A 474 -7.46 2.76 -0.51
C TYR A 474 -7.94 1.75 -1.56
N PHE A 475 -7.83 2.10 -2.85
CA PHE A 475 -8.26 1.25 -3.96
C PHE A 475 -7.17 0.30 -4.47
N ASP A 476 -6.08 0.10 -3.71
CA ASP A 476 -5.05 -0.82 -4.14
C ASP A 476 -5.60 -2.25 -4.23
N SER A 477 -5.33 -2.91 -5.37
CA SER A 477 -5.81 -4.27 -5.65
C SER A 477 -5.47 -5.29 -4.56
N SER A 478 -4.37 -5.14 -3.81
CA SER A 478 -4.03 -6.06 -2.71
C SER A 478 -4.92 -5.85 -1.48
N MET A 479 -5.37 -4.62 -1.23
CA MET A 479 -6.24 -4.27 -0.11
C MET A 479 -7.68 -4.76 -0.34
N ILE A 480 -8.13 -4.86 -1.59
CA ILE A 480 -9.51 -5.19 -1.97
C ILE A 480 -9.71 -6.68 -2.35
N ARG A 481 -8.64 -7.45 -2.64
CA ARG A 481 -8.75 -8.79 -3.29
C ARG A 481 -8.45 -10.03 -2.46
N GLN A 482 -8.06 -9.95 -1.20
CA GLN A 482 -7.92 -11.19 -0.45
C GLN A 482 -9.31 -11.66 -0.01
N LEU A 483 -9.73 -12.83 -0.54
CA LEU A 483 -10.84 -13.58 0.01
C LEU A 483 -10.61 -13.68 1.51
N TYR A 484 -11.45 -12.99 2.26
CA TYR A 484 -11.52 -13.09 3.70
C TYR A 484 -11.80 -14.56 4.06
N PHE A 485 -10.75 -15.29 4.43
CA PHE A 485 -10.88 -16.59 5.09
C PHE A 485 -10.61 -16.36 6.57
N PRO A 486 -11.65 -16.22 7.41
CA PRO A 486 -11.47 -16.21 8.85
C PRO A 486 -10.68 -17.44 9.27
N GLN A 487 -9.87 -17.31 10.32
CA GLN A 487 -9.09 -18.43 10.85
C GLN A 487 -9.97 -19.65 11.14
N GLU A 488 -11.23 -19.44 11.51
CA GLU A 488 -12.23 -20.49 11.73
C GLU A 488 -12.55 -21.29 10.47
N HIS A 489 -12.67 -20.64 9.31
CA HIS A 489 -12.91 -21.32 8.03
C HIS A 489 -11.65 -22.00 7.51
N MET A 490 -10.47 -21.40 7.73
CA MET A 490 -9.20 -22.06 7.44
C MET A 490 -9.08 -23.36 8.24
N LEU A 491 -9.37 -23.33 9.55
CA LEU A 491 -9.41 -24.53 10.40
C LEU A 491 -10.47 -25.53 9.92
N GLY A 492 -11.67 -25.07 9.55
CA GLY A 492 -12.74 -25.91 9.01
C GLY A 492 -12.39 -26.61 7.70
N VAL A 493 -11.58 -26.00 6.83
CA VAL A 493 -11.14 -26.59 5.55
C VAL A 493 -9.93 -27.51 5.75
N PHE A 494 -8.95 -27.11 6.56
CA PHE A 494 -7.72 -27.90 6.74
C PHE A 494 -7.86 -29.02 7.77
N ALA A 495 -8.72 -28.91 8.78
CA ALA A 495 -8.88 -29.94 9.81
C ALA A 495 -9.35 -31.30 9.25
N PRO A 496 -10.36 -31.40 8.37
CA PRO A 496 -10.76 -32.69 7.78
C PRO A 496 -9.66 -33.32 6.90
N LEU A 497 -8.78 -32.50 6.31
CA LEU A 497 -7.72 -32.95 5.43
C LEU A 497 -6.47 -33.41 6.21
N LEU A 498 -6.15 -32.72 7.31
CA LEU A 498 -4.97 -33.00 8.15
C LEU A 498 -5.27 -33.98 9.29
N ALA A 499 -6.47 -33.99 9.87
CA ALA A 499 -6.81 -34.86 11.00
C ALA A 499 -6.63 -36.36 10.70
N PRO A 500 -7.02 -36.91 9.53
CA PRO A 500 -6.79 -38.31 9.19
C PRO A 500 -5.31 -38.68 9.06
N MET A 501 -4.44 -37.70 8.77
CA MET A 501 -2.99 -37.90 8.68
C MET A 501 -2.33 -37.79 10.06
N ILE A 502 -2.70 -36.78 10.84
CA ILE A 502 -2.08 -36.47 12.14
C ILE A 502 -2.54 -37.44 13.22
N LEU A 503 -3.81 -37.86 13.23
CA LEU A 503 -4.38 -38.68 14.30
C LEU A 503 -3.73 -40.07 14.40
N PRO A 504 -3.52 -40.84 13.32
CA PRO A 504 -2.82 -42.12 13.40
C PRO A 504 -1.34 -41.97 13.78
N LEU A 505 -0.68 -40.89 13.33
CA LEU A 505 0.72 -40.60 13.68
C LEU A 505 0.88 -40.31 15.18
N LEU A 506 0.02 -39.48 15.75
CA LEU A 506 0.02 -39.19 17.19
C LEU A 506 -0.31 -40.43 18.03
N LEU A 507 -1.33 -41.20 17.63
CA LEU A 507 -1.69 -42.42 18.34
C LEU A 507 -0.58 -43.48 18.26
N GLY A 508 0.08 -43.59 17.10
CA GLY A 508 1.26 -44.44 16.91
C GLY A 508 2.43 -43.99 17.78
N PHE A 509 2.73 -42.68 17.81
CA PHE A 509 3.78 -42.10 18.64
C PHE A 509 3.53 -42.33 20.12
N VAL A 510 2.32 -42.06 20.62
CA VAL A 510 1.97 -42.25 22.05
C VAL A 510 2.09 -43.72 22.46
N ARG A 511 1.64 -44.65 21.61
CA ARG A 511 1.77 -46.10 21.87
C ARG A 511 3.23 -46.53 21.98
N GLU A 512 4.07 -46.08 21.05
CA GLU A 512 5.47 -46.50 21.01
C GLU A 512 6.31 -45.79 22.08
N TRP A 513 5.95 -44.55 22.43
CA TRP A 513 6.52 -43.83 23.56
C TRP A 513 6.21 -44.52 24.90
N LYS A 514 4.96 -44.98 25.10
CA LYS A 514 4.61 -45.79 26.29
C LYS A 514 5.41 -47.09 26.35
N ARG A 515 5.56 -47.80 25.23
CA ARG A 515 6.39 -49.01 25.16
C ARG A 515 7.87 -48.74 25.46
N PHE A 516 8.38 -47.58 25.04
CA PHE A 516 9.74 -47.18 25.34
C PHE A 516 9.91 -46.91 26.85
N ILE A 517 8.98 -46.18 27.46
CA ILE A 517 8.96 -45.94 28.92
C ILE A 517 8.89 -47.26 29.69
N GLU A 518 8.00 -48.17 29.30
CA GLU A 518 7.87 -49.50 29.93
C GLU A 518 9.18 -50.29 29.83
N LYS A 519 9.86 -50.28 28.67
CA LYS A 519 11.18 -50.92 28.50
C LYS A 519 12.26 -50.29 29.37
N THR A 520 12.29 -48.96 29.50
CA THR A 520 13.24 -48.27 30.38
C THR A 520 12.94 -48.51 31.87
N MET A 521 11.67 -48.58 32.28
CA MET A 521 11.27 -48.88 33.66
C MET A 521 11.48 -50.35 34.03
N THR A 522 11.41 -51.29 33.07
CA THR A 522 11.87 -52.67 33.30
C THR A 522 13.40 -52.81 33.37
N SER A 523 14.16 -51.80 32.92
CA SER A 523 15.64 -51.84 32.94
C SER A 523 16.28 -51.32 34.23
N GLU A 524 15.54 -50.56 35.06
CA GLU A 524 16.04 -50.06 36.35
C GLU A 524 15.67 -50.94 37.56
N GLY A 525 14.90 -52.03 37.35
CA GLY A 525 14.32 -52.84 38.43
C GLY A 525 14.99 -54.18 38.78
N GLU A 526 15.99 -54.67 38.04
CA GLU A 526 16.65 -55.96 38.36
C GLU A 526 18.18 -55.82 38.44
N LYS A 527 18.71 -55.65 39.66
CA LYS A 527 20.07 -56.11 39.98
C LYS A 527 20.07 -57.64 39.92
N LYS A 528 20.36 -58.18 38.74
CA LYS A 528 20.66 -59.60 38.56
C LYS A 528 21.96 -59.91 39.31
N SER A 529 21.89 -60.74 40.36
CA SER A 529 23.09 -61.31 40.97
C SER A 529 23.82 -62.14 39.90
N LEU A 530 25.10 -61.83 39.70
CA LEU A 530 25.95 -62.60 38.79
C LEU A 530 26.07 -64.03 39.32
N ARG A 531 25.84 -65.03 38.47
CA ARG A 531 26.03 -66.44 38.81
C ARG A 531 27.50 -66.66 39.20
N PRO A 532 27.80 -67.44 40.25
CA PRO A 532 29.18 -67.76 40.60
C PRO A 532 29.86 -68.48 39.42
N ALA A 533 31.14 -68.19 39.19
CA ALA A 533 31.92 -68.84 38.15
C ALA A 533 32.07 -70.34 38.46
N SER A 534 31.88 -71.19 37.46
CA SER A 534 32.11 -72.64 37.56
C SER A 534 33.59 -72.95 37.32
N TYR A 535 34.14 -73.83 38.15
CA TYR A 535 35.52 -74.31 38.06
C TYR A 535 35.51 -75.81 37.76
N VAL A 536 36.42 -76.24 36.88
CA VAL A 536 36.61 -77.64 36.46
C VAL A 536 37.95 -78.16 36.95
N LYS A 537 38.16 -79.48 36.89
CA LYS A 537 39.44 -80.13 37.22
C LYS A 537 40.25 -80.41 35.95
N VAL A 538 41.53 -80.74 36.10
CA VAL A 538 42.40 -81.06 34.95
C VAL A 538 41.83 -82.21 34.12
N GLU A 539 41.25 -83.24 34.76
CA GLU A 539 40.65 -84.38 34.05
C GLU A 539 39.44 -84.04 33.17
N ASP A 540 38.74 -82.95 33.45
CA ASP A 540 37.59 -82.50 32.67
C ASP A 540 38.00 -81.75 31.39
N VAL A 541 39.28 -81.41 31.26
CA VAL A 541 39.80 -80.63 30.14
C VAL A 541 40.08 -81.56 28.95
N THR A 542 39.30 -81.37 27.88
CA THR A 542 39.47 -82.11 26.62
C THR A 542 39.96 -81.20 25.49
N PRO A 543 40.73 -81.71 24.51
CA PRO A 543 41.18 -80.91 23.38
C PRO A 543 40.06 -80.19 22.62
N GLY A 544 40.27 -78.93 22.28
CA GLY A 544 39.32 -78.09 21.55
C GLY A 544 38.24 -77.44 22.42
N THR A 545 38.21 -77.69 23.73
CA THR A 545 37.28 -77.03 24.64
C THR A 545 37.79 -75.66 25.11
N HIS A 546 36.86 -74.77 25.45
CA HIS A 546 37.15 -73.35 25.67
C HIS A 546 36.46 -72.81 26.93
N GLY A 547 37.04 -71.78 27.53
CA GLY A 547 36.41 -71.01 28.60
C GLY A 547 36.48 -71.63 30.00
N HIS A 548 37.45 -72.49 30.25
CA HIS A 548 37.62 -73.16 31.54
C HIS A 548 38.18 -72.23 32.61
N ASN A 549 37.74 -72.45 33.86
CA ASN A 549 38.35 -71.84 35.03
C ASN A 549 38.90 -72.96 35.92
N LEU A 550 40.18 -72.84 36.31
CA LEU A 550 40.90 -73.87 37.08
C LEU A 550 41.68 -73.21 38.23
N VAL A 551 41.93 -73.98 39.30
CA VAL A 551 42.85 -73.62 40.38
C VAL A 551 43.92 -74.72 40.45
N LEU A 552 45.16 -74.36 40.11
CA LEU A 552 46.24 -75.33 39.89
C LEU A 552 47.50 -74.92 40.65
N ARG A 553 48.29 -75.91 41.07
CA ARG A 553 49.63 -75.72 41.63
C ARG A 553 50.67 -75.80 40.51
N ILE A 554 51.64 -74.90 40.53
CA ILE A 554 52.76 -74.89 39.59
C ILE A 554 53.83 -75.89 40.05
N VAL A 555 54.13 -76.88 39.21
CA VAL A 555 55.16 -77.90 39.45
C VAL A 555 56.53 -77.41 38.96
N SER A 556 56.61 -76.93 37.73
CA SER A 556 57.85 -76.42 37.15
C SER A 556 57.56 -75.37 36.07
N VAL A 557 58.53 -74.48 35.81
CA VAL A 557 58.43 -73.45 34.76
C VAL A 557 59.67 -73.50 33.87
N THR A 558 59.47 -73.84 32.60
CA THR A 558 60.53 -73.91 31.58
C THR A 558 60.40 -72.73 30.61
N PRO A 559 61.37 -71.79 30.55
CA PRO A 559 61.35 -70.72 29.57
C PRO A 559 61.60 -71.26 28.16
N LEU A 560 60.84 -70.76 27.18
CA LEU A 560 60.98 -71.12 25.78
C LEU A 560 61.56 -69.96 24.96
N GLU A 561 62.54 -70.27 24.11
CA GLU A 561 63.05 -69.31 23.13
C GLU A 561 62.04 -69.14 21.99
N ALA A 562 61.33 -68.00 21.96
CA ALA A 562 60.41 -67.69 20.87
C ALA A 562 61.15 -67.19 19.62
N LYS A 563 60.81 -67.73 18.45
CA LYS A 563 61.30 -67.20 17.16
C LYS A 563 60.92 -65.72 17.00
N LYS A 564 61.87 -64.88 16.57
CA LYS A 564 61.61 -63.48 16.22
C LYS A 564 60.53 -63.42 15.15
N ARG A 565 59.49 -62.62 15.37
CA ARG A 565 58.46 -62.33 14.36
C ARG A 565 59.04 -61.42 13.27
N GLN A 566 58.39 -61.34 12.11
CA GLN A 566 58.78 -60.42 11.02
C GLN A 566 58.87 -58.95 11.48
N ASP A 567 58.12 -58.58 12.53
CA ASP A 567 58.11 -57.24 13.13
C ASP A 567 59.27 -56.97 14.12
N GLY A 568 60.26 -57.87 14.21
CA GLY A 568 61.43 -57.73 15.09
C GLY A 568 61.18 -57.99 16.58
N ASN A 569 59.92 -58.08 17.01
CA ASN A 569 59.53 -58.38 18.38
C ASN A 569 59.59 -59.90 18.69
N ALA A 570 60.20 -60.27 19.81
CA ALA A 570 60.28 -61.65 20.30
C ALA A 570 59.41 -61.79 21.57
N PRO A 571 58.22 -62.41 21.51
CA PRO A 571 57.38 -62.56 22.70
C PRO A 571 58.06 -63.48 23.73
N ARG A 572 58.07 -63.11 25.01
CA ARG A 572 58.53 -64.01 26.08
C ARG A 572 57.51 -65.15 26.20
N MET A 573 57.97 -66.39 26.09
CA MET A 573 57.14 -67.59 26.25
C MET A 573 57.75 -68.52 27.29
N ALA A 574 56.90 -69.19 28.07
CA ALA A 574 57.30 -70.26 28.97
C ALA A 574 56.23 -71.35 28.96
N GLU A 575 56.65 -72.60 29.10
CA GLU A 575 55.77 -73.72 29.40
C GLU A 575 55.89 -74.03 30.90
N ALA A 576 54.76 -74.10 31.58
CA ALA A 576 54.71 -74.48 32.99
C ALA A 576 53.88 -75.74 33.15
N VAL A 577 54.44 -76.71 33.88
CA VAL A 577 53.69 -77.89 34.29
C VAL A 577 52.84 -77.49 35.48
N VAL A 578 51.52 -77.56 35.34
CA VAL A 578 50.55 -77.18 36.37
C VAL A 578 49.61 -78.33 36.62
N GLY A 579 49.14 -78.50 37.86
CA GLY A 579 48.26 -79.63 38.17
C GLY A 579 47.46 -79.49 39.44
N ASP A 580 46.53 -80.42 39.59
CA ASP A 580 45.66 -80.59 40.75
C ASP A 580 45.67 -82.07 41.18
N GLU A 581 44.72 -82.45 42.05
CA GLU A 581 44.59 -83.83 42.51
C GLU A 581 44.22 -84.84 41.40
N THR A 582 43.77 -84.39 40.23
CA THR A 582 43.32 -85.23 39.12
C THR A 582 44.43 -85.51 38.10
N GLY A 583 45.37 -84.58 37.92
CA GLY A 583 46.52 -84.76 37.04
C GLY A 583 47.33 -83.49 36.83
N ILE A 584 48.29 -83.58 35.90
CA ILE A 584 49.10 -82.46 35.43
C ILE A 584 48.82 -82.17 33.95
N VAL A 585 48.97 -80.91 33.56
CA VAL A 585 48.83 -80.42 32.20
C VAL A 585 49.80 -79.27 31.97
N THR A 586 50.32 -79.14 30.76
CA THR A 586 51.25 -78.07 30.40
C THR A 586 50.48 -76.79 30.02
N LEU A 587 50.76 -75.70 30.72
CA LEU A 587 50.26 -74.34 30.48
C LEU A 587 51.29 -73.55 29.67
N THR A 588 50.89 -72.95 28.56
CA THR A 588 51.74 -71.99 27.82
C THR A 588 51.44 -70.57 28.29
N ALA A 589 52.41 -69.90 28.89
CA ALA A 589 52.31 -68.54 29.38
C ALA A 589 53.13 -67.56 28.53
N ARG A 590 52.59 -66.34 28.34
CA ARG A 590 53.21 -65.30 27.50
C ARG A 590 53.38 -63.99 28.27
N ASN A 591 54.50 -63.30 28.02
CA ASN A 591 54.80 -61.96 28.56
C ASN A 591 54.56 -61.88 30.08
N GLU A 592 53.71 -60.96 30.55
CA GLU A 592 53.40 -60.70 31.96
C GLU A 592 52.80 -61.91 32.70
N GLN A 593 52.21 -62.87 31.97
CA GLN A 593 51.69 -64.10 32.58
C GLN A 593 52.80 -64.92 33.25
N ILE A 594 54.01 -64.89 32.68
CA ILE A 594 55.18 -65.62 33.20
C ILE A 594 55.55 -65.11 34.59
N ASP A 595 55.39 -63.81 34.83
CA ASP A 595 55.75 -63.19 36.11
C ASP A 595 54.81 -63.65 37.25
N SER A 596 53.65 -64.23 36.91
CA SER A 596 52.71 -64.86 37.86
C SER A 596 53.02 -66.35 38.11
N LEU A 597 53.98 -66.94 37.40
CA LEU A 597 54.32 -68.35 37.52
C LEU A 597 55.55 -68.56 38.42
N LYS A 598 55.32 -68.96 39.67
CA LYS A 598 56.38 -69.33 40.62
C LYS A 598 56.23 -70.79 41.01
N GLU A 599 57.29 -71.58 40.86
CA GLU A 599 57.28 -72.99 41.23
C GLU A 599 56.84 -73.19 42.69
N GLY A 600 55.96 -74.16 42.92
CA GLY A 600 55.38 -74.45 44.22
C GLY A 600 54.23 -73.53 44.66
N SER A 601 53.91 -72.48 43.89
CA SER A 601 52.76 -71.60 44.17
C SER A 601 51.48 -72.04 43.47
N ASP A 602 50.33 -71.63 44.02
CA ASP A 602 49.00 -71.89 43.46
C ASP A 602 48.51 -70.70 42.63
N ILE A 603 47.89 -70.98 41.49
CA ILE A 603 47.34 -70.00 40.56
C ILE A 603 45.87 -70.28 40.26
N VAL A 604 45.14 -69.21 39.97
CA VAL A 604 43.78 -69.24 39.44
C VAL A 604 43.84 -68.83 37.98
N ILE A 605 43.37 -69.71 37.11
CA ILE A 605 43.25 -69.47 35.68
C ILE A 605 41.78 -69.27 35.37
N ARG A 606 41.45 -68.17 34.69
CA ARG A 606 40.09 -67.90 34.21
C ARG A 606 40.04 -67.80 32.70
N ASN A 607 39.00 -68.41 32.12
CA ASN A 607 38.69 -68.39 30.70
C ASN A 607 39.89 -68.83 29.83
N CYS A 608 40.41 -70.04 30.12
CA CYS A 608 41.45 -70.68 29.32
C CYS A 608 40.87 -71.69 28.32
N ASN A 609 41.63 -71.91 27.25
CA ASN A 609 41.36 -72.88 26.21
C ASN A 609 42.31 -74.06 26.31
N ALA A 610 41.82 -75.21 25.89
CA ALA A 610 42.51 -76.48 25.80
C ALA A 610 42.89 -76.73 24.34
N ASP A 611 44.03 -76.21 23.91
CA ASP A 611 44.45 -76.29 22.50
C ASP A 611 45.42 -77.46 22.29
N VAL A 612 45.44 -78.04 21.09
CA VAL A 612 46.44 -79.04 20.71
C VAL A 612 47.61 -78.36 20.01
N TYR A 613 48.82 -78.56 20.51
CA TYR A 613 50.05 -78.05 19.92
C TYR A 613 51.04 -79.21 19.71
N ASN A 614 51.48 -79.40 18.46
CA ASN A 614 52.31 -80.54 18.04
C ASN A 614 51.76 -81.91 18.47
N GLY A 615 50.43 -82.09 18.43
CA GLY A 615 49.77 -83.32 18.86
C GLY A 615 49.48 -83.41 20.35
N TYR A 616 49.96 -82.48 21.20
CA TYR A 616 49.78 -82.57 22.65
C TYR A 616 48.89 -81.47 23.20
N LEU A 617 48.14 -81.79 24.26
CA LEU A 617 47.29 -80.82 24.94
C LEU A 617 48.12 -79.72 25.62
N ARG A 618 47.71 -78.46 25.43
CA ARG A 618 48.26 -77.27 26.08
C ARG A 618 47.14 -76.35 26.55
N LEU A 619 47.22 -75.89 27.80
CA LEU A 619 46.36 -74.82 28.27
C LEU A 619 46.89 -73.47 27.79
N ASN A 620 45.99 -72.64 27.26
CA ASN A 620 46.26 -71.27 26.81
C ASN A 620 45.24 -70.30 27.38
N VAL A 621 45.69 -69.17 27.92
CA VAL A 621 44.79 -68.14 28.43
C VAL A 621 44.38 -67.18 27.31
N THR A 622 43.07 -67.02 27.10
CA THR A 622 42.52 -66.22 26.01
C THR A 622 42.73 -64.71 26.24
N ARG A 623 42.47 -63.88 25.21
CA ARG A 623 42.49 -62.40 25.32
C ARG A 623 41.54 -61.82 26.39
N TRP A 624 40.55 -62.61 26.80
CA TRP A 624 39.57 -62.25 27.83
C TRP A 624 39.78 -63.03 29.14
N GLY A 625 40.81 -63.89 29.18
CA GLY A 625 41.19 -64.68 30.34
C GLY A 625 42.30 -64.02 31.15
N LYS A 626 42.49 -64.53 32.37
CA LYS A 626 43.48 -63.97 33.31
C LYS A 626 44.08 -65.08 34.18
N ILE A 627 45.37 -64.97 34.45
CA ILE A 627 46.08 -65.76 35.47
C ILE A 627 46.33 -64.84 36.66
N THR A 628 45.99 -65.30 37.86
CA THR A 628 46.25 -64.59 39.11
C THR A 628 46.77 -65.55 40.17
N PRO A 629 47.68 -65.11 41.07
CA PRO A 629 48.07 -65.93 42.22
C PRO A 629 46.88 -66.19 43.14
N TYR A 630 46.81 -67.37 43.75
CA TYR A 630 45.81 -67.70 44.75
C TYR A 630 46.24 -67.19 46.15
N PRO A 631 45.34 -66.63 46.98
CA PRO A 631 43.93 -66.36 46.72
C PRO A 631 43.70 -65.10 45.87
N ASP A 632 42.74 -65.16 44.95
CA ASP A 632 42.41 -64.09 44.00
C ASP A 632 41.32 -63.10 44.49
N GLY A 633 40.94 -63.21 45.77
CA GLY A 633 39.95 -62.34 46.41
C GLY A 633 38.50 -62.60 46.00
N VAL A 634 38.20 -63.69 45.27
CA VAL A 634 36.83 -64.03 44.85
C VAL A 634 36.27 -65.20 45.66
N ALA A 635 35.12 -64.98 46.30
CA ALA A 635 34.51 -65.95 47.21
C ALA A 635 34.11 -67.28 46.54
N SER A 636 33.87 -67.29 45.22
CA SER A 636 33.54 -68.50 44.47
C SER A 636 34.76 -69.32 44.02
N THR A 637 35.98 -68.84 44.27
CA THR A 637 37.20 -69.57 43.89
C THR A 637 37.41 -70.74 44.86
N PRO A 638 37.52 -71.99 44.36
CA PRO A 638 37.74 -73.16 45.22
C PRO A 638 39.12 -73.11 45.88
N LYS A 639 39.29 -73.89 46.95
CA LYS A 639 40.58 -74.03 47.64
C LYS A 639 41.65 -74.61 46.69
N PRO A 640 42.93 -74.26 46.88
CA PRO A 640 44.00 -74.78 46.04
C PRO A 640 44.19 -76.28 46.30
N PRO A 641 44.76 -77.02 45.33
CA PRO A 641 44.96 -78.46 45.46
C PRO A 641 45.96 -78.76 46.60
N THR A 642 45.58 -79.70 47.48
CA THR A 642 46.41 -80.13 48.61
C THR A 642 47.60 -80.98 48.15
N GLU A 643 47.38 -81.82 47.13
CA GLU A 643 48.36 -82.72 46.52
C GLU A 643 48.21 -82.68 44.98
N ILE A 644 49.27 -83.02 44.25
CA ILE A 644 49.27 -83.06 42.78
C ILE A 644 49.52 -84.49 42.32
N LYS A 645 48.68 -84.99 41.42
CA LYS A 645 48.85 -86.34 40.85
C LYS A 645 49.77 -86.31 39.62
N MET A 646 51.08 -86.41 39.86
CA MET A 646 52.09 -86.32 38.79
C MET A 646 52.09 -87.49 37.79
N GLU A 647 51.56 -88.66 38.17
CA GLU A 647 51.52 -89.84 37.29
C GLU A 647 50.55 -89.69 36.11
N ASN A 648 49.61 -88.74 36.19
CA ASN A 648 48.56 -88.55 35.19
C ASN A 648 48.80 -87.25 34.40
N ASP A 649 49.66 -87.33 33.37
CA ASP A 649 49.98 -86.20 32.50
C ASP A 649 49.09 -86.17 31.25
N PHE A 650 48.07 -85.31 31.28
CA PHE A 650 47.16 -85.09 30.15
C PHE A 650 47.84 -84.40 28.97
N SER A 651 48.98 -83.77 29.20
CA SER A 651 49.77 -83.10 28.16
C SER A 651 50.84 -83.98 27.52
N ALA A 652 50.95 -85.24 27.96
CA ALA A 652 51.77 -86.28 27.34
C ALA A 652 50.97 -87.22 26.41
N ILE A 653 49.63 -87.07 26.38
CA ILE A 653 48.76 -87.83 25.47
C ILE A 653 48.80 -87.18 24.09
N GLU A 654 49.05 -87.98 23.05
CA GLU A 654 49.04 -87.54 21.66
C GLU A 654 47.62 -87.61 21.08
N TYR A 655 47.20 -86.52 20.44
CA TYR A 655 45.89 -86.31 19.83
C TYR A 655 46.04 -86.06 18.33
N GLU A 656 45.30 -86.81 17.52
CA GLU A 656 45.23 -86.61 16.08
C GLU A 656 44.02 -85.75 15.70
N LEU A 657 44.23 -84.80 14.79
CA LEU A 657 43.20 -83.86 14.35
C LEU A 657 42.40 -84.49 13.21
N VAL A 658 41.19 -84.99 13.51
CA VAL A 658 40.30 -85.58 12.50
C VAL A 658 39.45 -84.49 11.85
N THR A 659 39.67 -84.22 10.56
CA THR A 659 38.82 -83.30 9.78
C THR A 659 37.52 -83.99 9.40
N VAL A 660 36.38 -83.48 9.90
CA VAL A 660 35.05 -83.95 9.50
C VAL A 660 34.60 -83.19 8.25
N GLU A 661 34.34 -83.90 7.15
CA GLU A 661 33.76 -83.30 5.93
C GLU A 661 32.26 -83.00 6.13
N GLY A 662 31.88 -81.71 6.10
CA GLY A 662 30.59 -81.24 5.60
C GLY A 662 29.44 -81.01 6.60
N SER A 663 29.10 -79.72 6.80
CA SER A 663 27.70 -79.26 6.81
C SER A 663 27.68 -77.75 6.49
N GLU A 664 27.47 -77.44 5.21
CA GLU A 664 27.05 -76.10 4.77
C GLU A 664 25.61 -75.89 5.29
N GLU A 665 25.45 -75.00 6.27
CA GLU A 665 24.15 -74.41 6.61
C GLU A 665 24.10 -72.97 6.07
N GLU A 666 22.97 -72.73 5.42
CA GLU A 666 22.55 -71.59 4.60
C GLU A 666 22.55 -70.24 5.35
N ASP A 667 23.01 -69.20 4.66
CA ASP A 667 22.73 -67.77 4.97
C ASP A 667 21.42 -67.31 4.29
#